data_AF-A0A1G0WZC8-F1
#
_entry.id   AF-A0A1G0WZC8-F1
#
_cell.length_a   1.000
_cell.length_b   1.000
_cell.length_c   1.000
_cell.angle_alpha   90.00
_cell.angle_beta   90.00
_cell.angle_gamma   90.00
#
_symmetry.space_group_name_H-M   'P 1'
#
loop_
_entity.id
_entity.type
_entity.pdbx_description
1 polymer ?
#
loop_
_entity_poly.entity_id
_entity_poly.type
_entity_poly.pdbx_seq_one_letter_code
_entity_poly.pdbx_strand_id
1 'polypeptide(L)'
;MPNPNINSDVVLFDSSEYGYRLVFKNGFTNPRDTLGKIGVTVHNPFTALFYRTITIEANVINEAGTKTLTTLRLNRNSLIKYLKLDPNKPYSDTLLLHTLNQSFWSDDNNKGTYAKDAQSHSSGPHHAGMHNKKSLRTWFTATIKASFLGWLYQVTIKEINRLLARLIFVKNEKDLFDAGEDLAIHRYHDAKSVVPAYQKHVKDSQANNLAEVPVTDKKNYIKPQEHDAATHNNGKYPEKYKKDTSTGTTGKPTPWVRGENELEAVKQSLSLAAKLIFGKRQLTYINAFALGPWATGLTGYELMRETGSVFATGPDKDKIIEQLSSIKEYEEYQLKRAVDALINKFTPLKEDKDFLISLINNTLYAKLNNETKDLKTCLFETFYQAGPKAREIMHKYSAHVIDITEKLNSEKQQIIIAGYPPFFSDLINYAKAKGLDMKSLSVVGIVGGQAISEAMRDKLMSDGFKTIYSSYGASDLDINLGVETEYEIAVRKALEQNPGLCRELYGTGKGLPMVFHYDPLNYHVECDKNDDLIFTCTRNDRSSPRIRYNLGDKGRVYASSDVQASLQKYGIFVKPRSNLPLLFVWGRDATVVYRGANLDFTELERAVTNQSTLDKIVTKKAFYKVNEDKFEIWFELKDGEPLPTQDELNAYAQETFKQLAELNQDFRWQLSQVSPGDDLPTIRFYQRGTSPIAEAGGQRKQVLVFEKGVNLDKDYAFPQETSTSVTLKKSAPYEDKVVLPNKVLI
;
A
#
# COMPACT_ATOMS: atom_id res chain seq x y z
N MET A 1 25.24 -39.45 18.42
CA MET A 1 23.84 -39.33 17.96
C MET A 1 23.67 -37.93 17.39
N PRO A 2 23.12 -37.75 16.19
CA PRO A 2 22.85 -36.42 15.66
C PRO A 2 21.74 -35.77 16.48
N ASN A 3 21.98 -34.54 16.90
CA ASN A 3 21.10 -33.78 17.78
C ASN A 3 19.73 -33.56 17.08
N PRO A 4 18.57 -33.89 17.69
CA PRO A 4 17.24 -33.58 17.13
C PRO A 4 16.91 -32.08 17.07
N ASN A 5 17.91 -31.24 17.32
CA ASN A 5 17.80 -29.79 17.43
C ASN A 5 17.89 -29.13 16.07
N ILE A 6 16.98 -28.18 15.84
CA ILE A 6 16.98 -27.29 14.69
C ILE A 6 17.76 -26.01 15.06
N ASN A 7 18.67 -25.60 14.19
CA ASN A 7 19.49 -24.38 14.36
C ASN A 7 18.73 -23.13 13.91
N SER A 8 17.45 -23.04 14.24
CA SER A 8 16.60 -21.90 13.92
C SER A 8 15.40 -21.91 14.86
N ASP A 9 15.00 -20.73 15.34
CA ASP A 9 13.71 -20.58 15.98
C ASP A 9 12.60 -20.84 14.96
N VAL A 10 11.43 -21.27 15.44
CA VAL A 10 10.32 -21.66 14.58
C VAL A 10 9.04 -20.96 14.98
N VAL A 11 8.12 -20.87 14.03
CA VAL A 11 6.77 -20.37 14.23
C VAL A 11 5.80 -21.45 13.81
N LEU A 12 4.80 -21.70 14.65
CA LEU A 12 3.66 -22.54 14.29
C LEU A 12 2.61 -21.66 13.59
N PHE A 13 2.67 -21.63 12.26
CA PHE A 13 1.71 -20.90 11.43
C PHE A 13 0.39 -21.68 11.37
N ASP A 14 -0.67 -21.10 11.92
CA ASP A 14 -2.02 -21.63 11.86
C ASP A 14 -2.79 -20.98 10.70
N SER A 15 -3.22 -21.81 9.76
CA SER A 15 -4.03 -21.41 8.62
C SER A 15 -5.31 -22.22 8.59
N SER A 16 -6.46 -21.54 8.59
CA SER A 16 -7.76 -22.18 8.40
C SER A 16 -7.86 -22.93 7.06
N GLU A 17 -7.11 -22.50 6.05
CA GLU A 17 -7.11 -23.09 4.70
C GLU A 17 -6.10 -24.25 4.55
N TYR A 18 -4.96 -24.18 5.24
CA TYR A 18 -3.83 -25.09 5.01
C TYR A 18 -3.40 -25.92 6.23
N GLY A 19 -4.04 -25.72 7.38
CA GLY A 19 -3.70 -26.35 8.66
C GLY A 19 -2.36 -25.87 9.25
N TYR A 20 -1.90 -26.54 10.31
CA TYR A 20 -0.66 -26.19 11.01
C TYR A 20 0.60 -26.43 10.18
N ARG A 21 1.39 -25.37 10.00
CA ARG A 21 2.69 -25.39 9.31
C ARG A 21 3.78 -24.91 10.26
N LEU A 22 4.93 -25.59 10.25
CA LEU A 22 6.16 -25.09 10.86
C LEU A 22 6.89 -24.22 9.86
N VAL A 23 7.13 -22.98 10.25
CA VAL A 23 7.91 -22.01 9.48
C VAL A 23 9.21 -21.75 10.25
N PHE A 24 10.33 -21.71 9.54
CA PHE A 24 11.65 -21.54 10.14
C PHE A 24 12.08 -20.08 10.06
N LYS A 25 12.51 -19.49 11.18
CA LYS A 25 12.96 -18.09 11.23
C LYS A 25 14.04 -17.81 10.18
N ASN A 26 15.00 -18.73 10.08
CA ASN A 26 16.17 -18.62 9.23
C ASN A 26 16.06 -19.42 7.93
N GLY A 27 14.85 -19.80 7.50
CA GLY A 27 14.60 -20.54 6.26
C GLY A 27 13.48 -19.92 5.43
N PHE A 28 13.41 -20.25 4.14
CA PHE A 28 12.37 -19.70 3.26
C PHE A 28 10.95 -20.09 3.71
N THR A 29 10.02 -19.15 3.70
CA THR A 29 8.61 -19.38 4.05
C THR A 29 7.94 -20.41 3.14
N ASN A 30 8.14 -20.32 1.82
CA ASN A 30 7.52 -21.22 0.84
C ASN A 30 8.51 -21.56 -0.29
N PRO A 31 9.53 -22.41 -0.06
CA PRO A 31 10.54 -22.69 -1.08
C PRO A 31 9.99 -23.44 -2.31
N ARG A 32 8.76 -23.94 -2.26
CA ARG A 32 8.18 -24.83 -3.28
C ARG A 32 7.53 -24.09 -4.45
N ASP A 33 7.47 -22.76 -4.42
CA ASP A 33 6.76 -21.96 -5.44
C ASP A 33 5.31 -22.39 -5.70
N THR A 34 4.61 -22.82 -4.65
CA THR A 34 3.26 -23.36 -4.82
C THR A 34 2.34 -22.76 -3.78
N LEU A 35 1.21 -22.22 -4.24
CA LEU A 35 0.18 -21.65 -3.37
C LEU A 35 -0.26 -22.67 -2.30
N GLY A 36 -0.34 -22.20 -1.05
CA GLY A 36 -0.74 -23.03 0.11
C GLY A 36 0.30 -24.05 0.57
N LYS A 37 1.53 -24.00 0.04
CA LYS A 37 2.64 -24.90 0.39
C LYS A 37 3.70 -24.19 1.25
N ILE A 38 3.24 -23.45 2.25
CA ILE A 38 4.05 -22.80 3.29
C ILE A 38 4.68 -23.84 4.22
N GLY A 39 5.97 -23.66 4.54
CA GLY A 39 6.69 -24.41 5.57
C GLY A 39 6.57 -25.93 5.48
N VAL A 40 6.62 -26.59 6.64
CA VAL A 40 6.52 -28.05 6.79
C VAL A 40 5.29 -28.41 7.62
N THR A 41 4.48 -29.38 7.18
CA THR A 41 3.30 -29.82 7.97
C THR A 41 3.73 -30.35 9.34
N VAL A 42 3.03 -29.94 10.39
CA VAL A 42 3.17 -30.49 11.75
C VAL A 42 1.96 -31.34 12.09
N HIS A 43 2.20 -32.44 12.80
CA HIS A 43 1.15 -33.32 13.31
C HIS A 43 1.11 -33.29 14.83
N ASN A 44 -0.09 -33.35 15.40
CA ASN A 44 -0.26 -33.58 16.83
C ASN A 44 -0.02 -35.07 17.16
N PRO A 45 0.09 -35.47 18.44
CA PRO A 45 0.38 -36.86 18.81
C PRO A 45 -0.59 -37.88 18.21
N PHE A 46 -1.88 -37.53 18.07
CA PHE A 46 -2.91 -38.42 17.53
C PHE A 46 -2.82 -38.54 16.01
N THR A 47 -2.67 -37.43 15.29
CA THR A 47 -2.59 -37.46 13.82
C THR A 47 -1.26 -38.06 13.37
N ALA A 48 -0.18 -37.90 14.13
CA ALA A 48 1.12 -38.47 13.81
C ALA A 48 1.11 -40.01 13.68
N LEU A 49 0.17 -40.72 14.32
CA LEU A 49 0.02 -42.18 14.18
C LEU A 49 -0.28 -42.63 12.73
N PHE A 50 -0.82 -41.72 11.91
CA PHE A 50 -1.22 -42.01 10.53
C PHE A 50 -0.20 -41.53 9.48
N TYR A 51 0.91 -40.92 9.90
CA TYR A 51 1.90 -40.34 9.00
C TYR A 51 3.33 -40.68 9.42
N ARG A 52 4.24 -40.76 8.45
CA ARG A 52 5.68 -40.81 8.75
C ARG A 52 6.13 -39.43 9.24
N THR A 53 6.51 -39.34 10.51
CA THR A 53 6.95 -38.09 11.14
C THR A 53 8.37 -38.18 11.68
N ILE A 54 9.07 -37.03 11.70
CA ILE A 54 10.36 -36.84 12.38
C ILE A 54 10.10 -36.00 13.63
N THR A 55 10.54 -36.46 14.79
CA THR A 55 10.46 -35.69 16.04
C THR A 55 11.66 -34.76 16.14
N ILE A 56 11.41 -33.50 16.47
CA ILE A 56 12.41 -32.46 16.66
C ILE A 56 12.15 -31.71 17.97
N GLU A 57 13.16 -31.01 18.47
CA GLU A 57 12.99 -29.99 19.51
C GLU A 57 13.41 -28.64 18.93
N ALA A 58 12.56 -27.62 19.09
CA ALA A 58 12.82 -26.28 18.59
C ALA A 58 12.18 -25.22 19.50
N ASN A 59 12.79 -24.03 19.51
CA ASN A 59 12.23 -22.86 20.17
C ASN A 59 11.07 -22.30 19.33
N VAL A 60 9.84 -22.45 19.82
CA VAL A 60 8.66 -21.89 19.17
C VAL A 60 8.45 -20.45 19.65
N ILE A 61 8.39 -19.50 18.72
CA ILE A 61 8.03 -18.10 18.96
C ILE A 61 6.49 -17.99 18.97
N ASN A 62 5.92 -17.45 20.03
CA ASN A 62 4.49 -17.16 20.11
C ASN A 62 4.16 -15.68 19.81
N GLU A 63 2.87 -15.33 19.85
CA GLU A 63 2.40 -13.97 19.56
C GLU A 63 2.98 -12.89 20.49
N ALA A 64 3.40 -13.26 21.70
CA ALA A 64 4.07 -12.36 22.65
C ALA A 64 5.59 -12.22 22.40
N GLY A 65 6.13 -12.87 21.37
CA GLY A 65 7.57 -12.93 21.08
C GLY A 65 8.36 -13.83 22.03
N THR A 66 7.70 -14.52 22.96
CA THR A 66 8.37 -15.44 23.89
C THR A 66 8.71 -16.75 23.21
N LYS A 67 9.89 -17.29 23.54
CA LYS A 67 10.42 -18.52 22.96
C LYS A 67 10.23 -19.67 23.93
N THR A 68 9.55 -20.72 23.49
CA THR A 68 9.32 -21.93 24.30
C THR A 68 9.89 -23.15 23.58
N LEU A 69 10.83 -23.85 24.23
CA LEU A 69 11.35 -25.11 23.71
C LEU A 69 10.20 -26.14 23.66
N THR A 70 9.88 -26.63 22.47
CA THR A 70 8.73 -27.51 22.23
C THR A 70 9.15 -28.70 21.38
N THR A 71 8.67 -29.89 21.74
CA THR A 71 8.81 -31.09 20.91
C THR A 71 7.75 -31.12 19.81
N LEU A 72 8.16 -31.18 18.55
CA LEU A 72 7.27 -31.13 17.38
C LEU A 72 7.45 -32.38 16.50
N ARG A 73 6.37 -32.78 15.80
CA ARG A 73 6.37 -33.93 14.88
C ARG A 73 6.18 -33.45 13.44
N LEU A 74 7.28 -33.38 12.70
CA LEU A 74 7.29 -32.93 11.31
C LEU A 74 6.84 -34.03 10.36
N ASN A 75 5.96 -33.73 9.41
CA ASN A 75 5.66 -34.66 8.33
C ASN A 75 6.87 -34.84 7.41
N ARG A 76 7.39 -36.06 7.33
CA ARG A 76 8.63 -36.38 6.60
C ARG A 76 8.53 -36.07 5.10
N ASN A 77 7.40 -36.38 4.46
CA ASN A 77 7.19 -36.10 3.03
C ASN A 77 7.09 -34.59 2.75
N SER A 78 6.48 -33.83 3.67
CA SER A 78 6.45 -32.37 3.56
C SER A 78 7.86 -31.78 3.70
N LEU A 79 8.69 -32.31 4.59
CA LEU A 79 10.08 -31.87 4.76
C LEU A 79 10.93 -32.15 3.50
N ILE A 80 10.83 -33.35 2.93
CA ILE A 80 11.53 -33.69 1.67
C ILE A 80 11.17 -32.70 0.56
N LYS A 81 9.88 -32.39 0.41
CA LYS A 81 9.40 -31.42 -0.60
C LYS A 81 9.86 -30.00 -0.29
N TYR A 82 9.90 -29.60 0.98
CA TYR A 82 10.42 -28.30 1.40
C TYR A 82 11.90 -28.13 1.03
N LEU A 83 12.70 -29.19 1.21
CA LEU A 83 14.12 -29.25 0.85
C LEU A 83 14.37 -29.44 -0.66
N LYS A 84 13.32 -29.46 -1.50
CA LYS A 84 13.39 -29.75 -2.95
C LYS A 84 14.12 -31.07 -3.28
N LEU A 85 14.04 -32.05 -2.38
CA LEU A 85 14.63 -33.37 -2.57
C LEU A 85 13.67 -34.30 -3.33
N ASP A 86 14.22 -35.32 -4.00
CA ASP A 86 13.45 -36.30 -4.77
C ASP A 86 12.64 -37.21 -3.82
N PRO A 87 11.29 -37.17 -3.85
CA PRO A 87 10.47 -37.95 -2.93
C PRO A 87 10.61 -39.47 -3.09
N ASN A 88 11.18 -39.95 -4.20
CA ASN A 88 11.35 -41.38 -4.47
C ASN A 88 12.65 -41.96 -3.89
N LYS A 89 13.56 -41.12 -3.39
CA LYS A 89 14.84 -41.56 -2.82
C LYS A 89 14.74 -41.81 -1.30
N PRO A 90 15.43 -42.84 -0.76
CA PRO A 90 15.51 -43.06 0.67
C PRO A 90 16.50 -42.08 1.31
N TYR A 91 16.01 -41.30 2.29
CA TYR A 91 16.83 -40.41 3.13
C TYR A 91 16.76 -40.86 4.59
N SER A 92 17.86 -40.84 5.34
CA SER A 92 17.78 -40.98 6.79
C SER A 92 17.24 -39.69 7.42
N ASP A 93 16.59 -39.80 8.58
CA ASP A 93 16.08 -38.61 9.28
C ASP A 93 17.22 -37.67 9.70
N THR A 94 18.37 -38.25 10.05
CA THR A 94 19.63 -37.53 10.27
C THR A 94 20.05 -36.68 9.07
N LEU A 95 20.02 -37.26 7.88
CA LEU A 95 20.40 -36.55 6.66
C LEU A 95 19.41 -35.42 6.37
N LEU A 96 18.11 -35.66 6.54
CA LEU A 96 17.08 -34.63 6.34
C LEU A 96 17.24 -33.45 7.31
N LEU A 97 17.49 -33.71 8.59
CA LEU A 97 17.72 -32.66 9.58
C LEU A 97 19.05 -31.92 9.35
N HIS A 98 20.08 -32.63 8.92
CA HIS A 98 21.36 -32.01 8.54
C HIS A 98 21.20 -31.08 7.34
N THR A 99 20.53 -31.53 6.27
CA THR A 99 20.24 -30.72 5.08
C THR A 99 19.34 -29.53 5.42
N LEU A 100 18.36 -29.71 6.33
CA LEU A 100 17.53 -28.61 6.82
C LEU A 100 18.36 -27.55 7.53
N ASN A 101 19.22 -27.94 8.47
CA ASN A 101 20.09 -27.01 9.18
C ASN A 101 21.10 -26.30 8.24
N GLN A 102 21.56 -26.97 7.18
CA GLN A 102 22.40 -26.36 6.15
C GLN A 102 21.65 -25.39 5.23
N SER A 103 20.32 -25.50 5.14
CA SER A 103 19.49 -24.61 4.32
C SER A 103 19.24 -23.24 4.96
N PHE A 104 19.56 -23.08 6.25
CA PHE A 104 19.29 -21.84 6.97
C PHE A 104 20.36 -20.78 6.72
N TRP A 105 19.93 -19.52 6.68
CA TRP A 105 20.87 -18.39 6.69
C TRP A 105 21.43 -18.13 8.09
N SER A 106 22.64 -17.60 8.14
CA SER A 106 23.41 -17.44 9.38
C SER A 106 23.09 -16.16 10.16
N ASP A 107 22.52 -15.13 9.53
CA ASP A 107 22.21 -13.86 10.18
C ASP A 107 21.09 -13.10 9.45
N ASP A 108 20.21 -12.46 10.22
CA ASP A 108 19.20 -11.52 9.71
C ASP A 108 19.83 -10.14 9.35
N ASN A 109 20.99 -9.82 9.94
CA ASN A 109 21.74 -8.57 9.82
C ASN A 109 22.93 -8.61 8.84
N ASN A 110 22.84 -9.43 7.79
CA ASN A 110 23.58 -9.16 6.54
C ASN A 110 25.11 -9.41 6.58
N LYS A 111 25.57 -10.50 7.21
CA LYS A 111 26.98 -10.97 7.07
C LYS A 111 27.15 -12.37 6.45
N GLY A 112 26.07 -13.06 6.10
CA GLY A 112 26.14 -14.40 5.50
C GLY A 112 26.21 -14.37 3.98
N THR A 113 27.26 -14.93 3.40
CA THR A 113 27.18 -15.52 2.06
C THR A 113 26.16 -16.64 2.13
N TYR A 114 25.18 -16.65 1.22
CA TYR A 114 24.33 -17.81 1.02
C TYR A 114 25.21 -19.07 0.88
N ALA A 115 24.81 -20.20 1.46
CA ALA A 115 25.34 -21.48 1.01
C ALA A 115 25.20 -21.51 -0.53
N LYS A 116 26.27 -21.91 -1.23
CA LYS A 116 26.59 -21.66 -2.65
C LYS A 116 25.47 -21.87 -3.70
N ASP A 117 24.31 -22.39 -3.33
CA ASP A 117 23.17 -22.63 -4.21
C ASP A 117 22.08 -21.53 -4.21
N ALA A 118 22.16 -20.49 -3.35
CA ALA A 118 21.24 -19.36 -3.42
C ALA A 118 21.72 -18.20 -4.32
N GLN A 119 22.91 -18.31 -4.93
CA GLN A 119 23.42 -17.35 -5.91
C GLN A 119 22.59 -17.29 -7.21
N SER A 120 21.62 -18.18 -7.43
CA SER A 120 20.71 -18.11 -8.58
C SER A 120 19.52 -17.14 -8.39
N HIS A 121 19.42 -16.43 -7.27
CA HIS A 121 18.24 -15.60 -6.93
C HIS A 121 18.56 -14.10 -6.95
N SER A 122 19.14 -13.58 -8.05
CA SER A 122 19.17 -12.13 -8.28
C SER A 122 17.77 -11.49 -8.41
N SER A 123 16.72 -12.33 -8.47
CA SER A 123 15.31 -11.95 -8.57
C SER A 123 14.48 -12.20 -7.30
N GLY A 124 15.05 -12.67 -6.18
CA GLY A 124 14.29 -13.01 -4.97
C GLY A 124 13.29 -14.18 -5.14
N PRO A 125 12.90 -14.90 -4.08
CA PRO A 125 11.91 -15.98 -4.16
C PRO A 125 10.46 -15.47 -4.20
N HIS A 126 9.70 -16.00 -5.16
CA HIS A 126 8.24 -16.12 -5.25
C HIS A 126 7.36 -14.87 -5.35
N HIS A 127 6.52 -14.84 -6.39
CA HIS A 127 5.30 -14.05 -6.46
C HIS A 127 4.21 -14.84 -7.19
N ALA A 128 3.00 -14.87 -6.65
CA ALA A 128 1.83 -15.55 -7.20
C ALA A 128 1.43 -15.02 -8.59
N GLY A 129 1.96 -13.88 -9.04
CA GLY A 129 1.75 -13.34 -10.39
C GLY A 129 2.28 -14.21 -11.53
N MET A 130 3.07 -15.25 -11.25
CA MET A 130 3.52 -16.26 -12.24
C MET A 130 2.63 -17.52 -12.26
N HIS A 131 1.54 -17.55 -11.47
CA HIS A 131 0.62 -18.69 -11.35
C HIS A 131 -0.35 -18.82 -12.56
N ASN A 132 0.13 -18.52 -13.78
CA ASN A 132 -0.71 -18.50 -15.00
C ASN A 132 -0.25 -19.56 -15.99
N LYS A 133 -0.84 -20.75 -15.93
CA LYS A 133 -0.42 -21.90 -16.76
C LYS A 133 -1.60 -22.67 -17.36
N LYS A 134 -2.84 -22.21 -17.20
CA LYS A 134 -3.99 -22.87 -17.82
C LYS A 134 -3.99 -22.69 -19.33
N SER A 135 -4.46 -23.72 -20.02
CA SER A 135 -4.54 -23.69 -21.47
C SER A 135 -5.68 -22.78 -21.95
N LEU A 136 -5.44 -21.98 -22.99
CA LEU A 136 -6.48 -21.25 -23.70
C LEU A 136 -7.48 -22.19 -24.41
N ARG A 137 -7.15 -23.48 -24.58
CA ARG A 137 -8.02 -24.48 -25.22
C ARG A 137 -9.16 -24.96 -24.33
N THR A 138 -9.03 -24.84 -23.00
CA THR A 138 -10.10 -25.23 -22.05
C THR A 138 -11.23 -24.19 -21.96
N TRP A 139 -11.41 -23.39 -23.01
CA TRP A 139 -12.30 -22.24 -22.99
C TRP A 139 -13.77 -22.62 -22.82
N PHE A 140 -14.26 -23.70 -23.44
CA PHE A 140 -15.66 -24.12 -23.26
C PHE A 140 -16.01 -24.40 -21.78
N THR A 141 -15.16 -25.15 -21.07
CA THR A 141 -15.31 -25.40 -19.64
C THR A 141 -15.07 -24.14 -18.80
N ALA A 142 -14.15 -23.27 -19.23
CA ALA A 142 -13.90 -21.99 -18.58
C ALA A 142 -15.07 -21.03 -18.74
N THR A 143 -15.80 -21.03 -19.87
CA THR A 143 -16.91 -20.10 -20.15
C THR A 143 -18.07 -20.24 -19.18
N ILE A 144 -18.51 -21.48 -18.88
CA ILE A 144 -19.60 -21.70 -17.93
C ILE A 144 -19.18 -21.25 -16.53
N LYS A 145 -17.98 -21.66 -16.10
CA LYS A 145 -17.43 -21.30 -14.79
C LYS A 145 -17.20 -19.79 -14.68
N ALA A 146 -16.62 -19.16 -15.69
CA ALA A 146 -16.35 -17.73 -15.75
C ALA A 146 -17.64 -16.90 -15.82
N SER A 147 -18.68 -17.38 -16.50
CA SER A 147 -20.00 -16.74 -16.49
C SER A 147 -20.60 -16.75 -15.08
N PHE A 148 -20.55 -17.89 -14.39
CA PHE A 148 -20.95 -18.01 -12.99
C PHE A 148 -20.12 -17.10 -12.08
N LEU A 149 -18.79 -17.10 -12.20
CA LEU A 149 -17.90 -16.25 -11.41
C LEU A 149 -18.14 -14.76 -11.65
N GLY A 150 -18.40 -14.36 -12.90
CA GLY A 150 -18.75 -12.98 -13.25
C GLY A 150 -20.08 -12.55 -12.63
N TRP A 151 -21.11 -13.40 -12.70
CA TRP A 151 -22.38 -13.18 -12.00
C TRP A 151 -22.18 -13.11 -10.48
N LEU A 152 -21.40 -14.05 -9.92
CA LEU A 152 -21.10 -14.12 -8.49
C LEU A 152 -20.43 -12.83 -8.02
N TYR A 153 -19.44 -12.31 -8.76
CA TYR A 153 -18.80 -11.02 -8.46
C TYR A 153 -19.83 -9.88 -8.42
N GLN A 154 -20.66 -9.74 -9.46
CA GLN A 154 -21.67 -8.66 -9.55
C GLN A 154 -22.71 -8.68 -8.42
N VAL A 155 -23.08 -9.87 -7.93
CA VAL A 155 -24.03 -10.01 -6.82
C VAL A 155 -23.38 -9.75 -5.46
N THR A 156 -22.08 -10.03 -5.34
CA THR A 156 -21.37 -10.04 -4.04
C THR A 156 -20.65 -8.75 -3.73
N ILE A 157 -20.33 -7.92 -4.73
CA ILE A 157 -19.64 -6.64 -4.54
C ILE A 157 -20.47 -5.56 -3.81
N LYS A 158 -21.75 -5.81 -3.57
CA LYS A 158 -22.68 -4.84 -2.98
C LYS A 158 -22.59 -4.74 -1.45
N GLU A 159 -22.21 -5.83 -0.78
CA GLU A 159 -22.31 -5.96 0.68
C GLU A 159 -21.23 -6.91 1.25
N ILE A 160 -20.75 -6.60 2.46
CA ILE A 160 -19.71 -7.39 3.15
C ILE A 160 -20.14 -8.84 3.37
N ASN A 161 -21.37 -9.09 3.81
CA ASN A 161 -21.85 -10.45 4.06
C ASN A 161 -21.87 -11.30 2.78
N ARG A 162 -22.14 -10.67 1.63
CA ARG A 162 -22.12 -11.35 0.34
C ARG A 162 -20.70 -11.58 -0.16
N LEU A 163 -19.77 -10.66 0.12
CA LEU A 163 -18.34 -10.89 -0.09
C LEU A 163 -17.86 -12.12 0.69
N LEU A 164 -18.26 -12.27 1.95
CA LEU A 164 -17.93 -13.45 2.74
C LEU A 164 -18.58 -14.73 2.15
N ALA A 165 -19.83 -14.66 1.71
CA ALA A 165 -20.49 -15.78 1.05
C ALA A 165 -19.79 -16.20 -0.26
N ARG A 166 -19.18 -15.26 -0.99
CA ARG A 166 -18.37 -15.56 -2.18
C ARG A 166 -17.21 -16.51 -1.87
N LEU A 167 -16.59 -16.36 -0.70
CA LEU A 167 -15.46 -17.19 -0.27
C LEU A 167 -15.87 -18.65 0.02
N ILE A 168 -17.17 -18.97 0.06
CA ILE A 168 -17.66 -20.37 0.12
C ILE A 168 -17.46 -21.07 -1.24
N PHE A 169 -17.59 -20.33 -2.34
CA PHE A 169 -17.43 -20.84 -3.70
C PHE A 169 -15.98 -20.80 -4.18
N VAL A 170 -15.17 -19.94 -3.56
CA VAL A 170 -13.74 -19.77 -3.84
C VAL A 170 -12.98 -19.93 -2.53
N LYS A 171 -12.77 -21.19 -2.15
CA LYS A 171 -12.56 -21.62 -0.75
C LYS A 171 -11.20 -21.33 -0.17
N ASN A 172 -10.19 -21.16 -1.02
CA ASN A 172 -8.83 -20.89 -0.63
C ASN A 172 -8.16 -19.95 -1.63
N GLU A 173 -6.98 -19.45 -1.29
CA GLU A 173 -6.25 -18.50 -2.14
C GLU A 173 -5.93 -19.08 -3.52
N LYS A 174 -5.60 -20.38 -3.62
CA LYS A 174 -5.39 -21.03 -4.92
C LYS A 174 -6.65 -20.96 -5.79
N ASP A 175 -7.82 -21.23 -5.22
CA ASP A 175 -9.09 -21.13 -5.94
C ASP A 175 -9.36 -19.68 -6.38
N LEU A 176 -8.93 -18.68 -5.60
CA LEU A 176 -9.06 -17.25 -5.95
C LEU A 176 -8.20 -16.88 -7.17
N PHE A 177 -6.93 -17.28 -7.18
CA PHE A 177 -6.07 -17.07 -8.34
C PHE A 177 -6.58 -17.83 -9.57
N ASP A 178 -6.98 -19.09 -9.40
CA ASP A 178 -7.53 -19.90 -10.47
C ASP A 178 -8.81 -19.29 -11.05
N ALA A 179 -9.68 -18.69 -10.22
CA ALA A 179 -10.90 -18.01 -10.65
C ALA A 179 -10.60 -16.74 -11.45
N GLY A 180 -9.60 -15.95 -11.05
CA GLY A 180 -9.12 -14.80 -11.82
C GLY A 180 -8.61 -15.20 -13.20
N GLU A 181 -7.79 -16.26 -13.27
CA GLU A 181 -7.28 -16.79 -14.53
C GLU A 181 -8.40 -17.31 -15.45
N ASP A 182 -9.39 -18.04 -14.91
CA ASP A 182 -10.54 -18.53 -15.67
C ASP A 182 -11.35 -17.37 -16.30
N LEU A 183 -11.57 -16.30 -15.52
CA LEU A 183 -12.22 -15.08 -16.02
C LEU A 183 -11.37 -14.38 -17.09
N ALA A 184 -10.06 -14.27 -16.90
CA ALA A 184 -9.16 -13.64 -17.85
C ALA A 184 -9.10 -14.41 -19.19
N ILE A 185 -9.06 -15.74 -19.15
CA ILE A 185 -9.15 -16.60 -20.35
C ILE A 185 -10.46 -16.35 -21.08
N HIS A 186 -11.58 -16.27 -20.35
CA HIS A 186 -12.88 -15.99 -20.95
C HIS A 186 -12.92 -14.61 -21.63
N ARG A 187 -12.39 -13.57 -20.96
CA ARG A 187 -12.30 -12.21 -21.51
C ARG A 187 -11.36 -12.10 -22.72
N TYR A 188 -10.28 -12.88 -22.74
CA TYR A 188 -9.41 -13.01 -23.91
C TYR A 188 -10.19 -13.48 -25.15
N HIS A 189 -10.98 -14.55 -25.00
CA HIS A 189 -11.79 -15.09 -26.11
C HIS A 189 -12.88 -14.13 -26.55
N ASP A 190 -13.57 -13.47 -25.60
CA ASP A 190 -14.56 -12.44 -25.93
C ASP A 190 -13.92 -11.31 -26.73
N ALA A 191 -12.81 -10.73 -26.25
CA ALA A 191 -12.11 -9.65 -26.94
C ALA A 191 -11.64 -10.06 -28.34
N LYS A 192 -11.13 -11.29 -28.49
CA LYS A 192 -10.73 -11.85 -29.80
C LYS A 192 -11.91 -12.00 -30.75
N SER A 193 -13.14 -12.18 -30.24
CA SER A 193 -14.32 -12.34 -31.07
C SER A 193 -14.97 -11.03 -31.50
N VAL A 194 -14.96 -9.99 -30.65
CA VAL A 194 -15.75 -8.77 -30.88
C VAL A 194 -14.97 -7.45 -30.89
N VAL A 195 -13.68 -7.41 -30.54
CA VAL A 195 -12.92 -6.13 -30.48
C VAL A 195 -11.98 -6.02 -31.69
N PRO A 196 -12.25 -5.12 -32.66
CA PRO A 196 -11.48 -5.04 -33.91
C PRO A 196 -9.98 -4.80 -33.71
N ALA A 197 -9.60 -3.88 -32.81
CA ALA A 197 -8.20 -3.61 -32.53
C ALA A 197 -7.50 -4.83 -31.92
N TYR A 198 -8.19 -5.58 -31.06
CA TYR A 198 -7.63 -6.76 -30.41
C TYR A 198 -7.46 -7.92 -31.39
N GLN A 199 -8.43 -8.14 -32.28
CA GLN A 199 -8.33 -9.09 -33.39
C GLN A 199 -7.08 -8.86 -34.22
N LYS A 200 -6.80 -7.59 -34.55
CA LYS A 200 -5.58 -7.21 -35.27
C LYS A 200 -4.32 -7.48 -34.44
N HIS A 201 -4.34 -7.14 -33.15
CA HIS A 201 -3.20 -7.31 -32.23
C HIS A 201 -2.78 -8.78 -32.04
N VAL A 202 -3.74 -9.70 -31.97
CA VAL A 202 -3.48 -11.14 -31.72
C VAL A 202 -3.58 -12.02 -32.97
N LYS A 203 -3.68 -11.43 -34.18
CA LYS A 203 -3.93 -12.15 -35.44
C LYS A 203 -2.96 -13.32 -35.66
N ASP A 204 -1.67 -13.08 -35.42
CA ASP A 204 -0.60 -14.05 -35.66
C ASP A 204 -0.18 -14.81 -34.38
N SER A 205 -0.92 -14.61 -33.27
CA SER A 205 -0.61 -15.26 -32.00
C SER A 205 -1.04 -16.72 -31.99
N GLN A 206 -0.09 -17.62 -31.70
CA GLN A 206 -0.33 -19.05 -31.46
C GLN A 206 -0.25 -19.41 -29.97
N ALA A 207 -0.58 -18.47 -29.09
CA ALA A 207 -0.48 -18.65 -27.64
C ALA A 207 -1.29 -19.85 -27.14
N ASN A 208 -0.70 -20.66 -26.27
CA ASN A 208 -1.34 -21.82 -25.64
C ASN A 208 -1.90 -21.51 -24.25
N ASN A 209 -1.39 -20.47 -23.59
CA ASN A 209 -1.82 -19.96 -22.29
C ASN A 209 -1.84 -18.43 -22.32
N LEU A 210 -2.39 -17.80 -21.27
CA LEU A 210 -2.42 -16.33 -21.18
C LEU A 210 -1.02 -15.72 -21.23
N ALA A 211 -0.04 -16.31 -20.53
CA ALA A 211 1.32 -15.77 -20.45
C ALA A 211 2.03 -15.64 -21.82
N GLU A 212 1.60 -16.37 -22.84
CA GLU A 212 2.10 -16.32 -24.22
C GLU A 212 1.37 -15.29 -25.11
N VAL A 213 0.22 -14.76 -24.70
CA VAL A 213 -0.54 -13.77 -25.48
C VAL A 213 0.21 -12.45 -25.54
N PRO A 214 0.40 -11.79 -26.70
CA PRO A 214 1.12 -10.53 -26.78
C PRO A 214 0.57 -9.47 -25.81
N VAL A 215 1.45 -8.91 -24.97
CA VAL A 215 1.12 -7.84 -24.01
C VAL A 215 0.59 -6.62 -24.76
N THR A 216 -0.43 -5.97 -24.20
CA THR A 216 -0.96 -4.69 -24.70
C THR A 216 -0.47 -3.53 -23.83
N ASP A 217 -0.23 -2.37 -24.43
CA ASP A 217 0.12 -1.14 -23.73
C ASP A 217 -0.35 0.10 -24.52
N LYS A 218 -0.04 1.30 -24.02
CA LYS A 218 -0.38 2.55 -24.72
C LYS A 218 0.27 2.66 -26.09
N LYS A 219 1.52 2.23 -26.23
CA LYS A 219 2.36 2.42 -27.42
C LYS A 219 2.01 1.42 -28.52
N ASN A 220 1.74 0.16 -28.17
CA ASN A 220 1.55 -0.93 -29.11
C ASN A 220 0.08 -1.22 -29.43
N TYR A 221 -0.86 -0.83 -28.56
CA TYR A 221 -2.26 -1.23 -28.67
C TYR A 221 -3.22 -0.03 -28.70
N ILE A 222 -3.05 0.96 -27.84
CA ILE A 222 -4.00 2.10 -27.74
C ILE A 222 -3.72 3.18 -28.80
N LYS A 223 -2.51 3.77 -28.77
CA LYS A 223 -2.13 4.91 -29.62
C LYS A 223 -2.05 4.59 -31.14
N PRO A 224 -1.72 3.37 -31.58
CA PRO A 224 -1.67 3.06 -33.01
C PRO A 224 -3.02 2.99 -33.73
N GLN A 225 -4.14 3.04 -33.02
CA GLN A 225 -5.46 2.93 -33.65
C GLN A 225 -5.83 4.25 -34.32
N GLU A 226 -6.24 4.18 -35.58
CA GLU A 226 -6.78 5.33 -36.33
C GLU A 226 -8.07 5.86 -35.68
N HIS A 227 -8.91 4.93 -35.20
CA HIS A 227 -10.11 5.22 -34.44
C HIS A 227 -10.05 4.51 -33.08
N ASP A 228 -10.09 5.25 -31.98
CA ASP A 228 -10.06 4.70 -30.62
C ASP A 228 -11.22 3.75 -30.33
N ALA A 229 -12.38 3.96 -30.96
CA ALA A 229 -13.54 3.07 -30.90
C ALA A 229 -13.22 1.63 -31.34
N ALA A 230 -12.18 1.40 -32.15
CA ALA A 230 -11.73 0.05 -32.52
C ALA A 230 -11.25 -0.77 -31.30
N THR A 231 -10.90 -0.11 -30.19
CA THR A 231 -10.55 -0.77 -28.93
C THR A 231 -11.77 -1.16 -28.09
N HIS A 232 -12.99 -0.91 -28.59
CA HIS A 232 -14.24 -1.24 -27.91
C HIS A 232 -14.97 -2.40 -28.60
N ASN A 233 -15.88 -3.02 -27.86
CA ASN A 233 -16.76 -4.09 -28.33
C ASN A 233 -17.48 -3.65 -29.62
N ASN A 234 -17.36 -4.47 -30.66
CA ASN A 234 -17.89 -4.24 -32.01
C ASN A 234 -17.41 -2.93 -32.67
N GLY A 235 -16.32 -2.33 -32.20
CA GLY A 235 -15.83 -1.05 -32.71
C GLY A 235 -16.72 0.15 -32.32
N LYS A 236 -17.52 0.04 -31.26
CA LYS A 236 -18.53 1.05 -30.88
C LYS A 236 -18.37 1.48 -29.42
N TYR A 237 -18.57 2.77 -29.17
CA TYR A 237 -18.72 3.25 -27.80
C TYR A 237 -20.05 2.74 -27.18
N PRO A 238 -20.14 2.68 -25.84
CA PRO A 238 -21.41 2.48 -25.15
C PRO A 238 -22.45 3.52 -25.53
N GLU A 239 -23.74 3.23 -25.30
CA GLU A 239 -24.83 4.20 -25.52
C GLU A 239 -24.72 5.42 -24.59
N LYS A 240 -24.46 5.18 -23.30
CA LYS A 240 -24.17 6.20 -22.29
C LYS A 240 -22.75 5.99 -21.77
N TYR A 241 -21.94 7.03 -21.89
CA TYR A 241 -20.56 6.99 -21.46
C TYR A 241 -20.05 8.35 -21.01
N LYS A 242 -18.97 8.34 -20.25
CA LYS A 242 -18.14 9.51 -19.97
C LYS A 242 -16.72 9.34 -20.51
N LYS A 243 -15.98 10.44 -20.58
CA LYS A 243 -14.57 10.46 -20.99
C LYS A 243 -13.69 11.02 -19.88
N ASP A 244 -12.78 10.18 -19.39
CA ASP A 244 -11.71 10.58 -18.48
C ASP A 244 -10.37 10.57 -19.22
N THR A 245 -9.35 11.20 -18.66
CA THR A 245 -8.01 11.34 -19.25
C THR A 245 -6.94 11.00 -18.24
N SER A 246 -5.83 10.44 -18.73
CA SER A 246 -4.62 10.33 -17.92
C SER A 246 -4.00 11.70 -17.67
N THR A 247 -3.26 11.87 -16.57
CA THR A 247 -2.57 13.13 -16.22
C THR A 247 -1.46 13.56 -17.19
N GLY A 248 -0.95 12.66 -18.03
CA GLY A 248 0.06 12.97 -19.04
C GLY A 248 1.50 13.05 -18.53
N THR A 249 1.80 12.45 -17.38
CA THR A 249 3.15 12.47 -16.78
C THR A 249 4.25 11.87 -17.66
N THR A 250 3.89 11.01 -18.62
CA THR A 250 4.80 10.35 -19.56
C THR A 250 4.51 10.74 -21.02
N GLY A 251 3.92 11.92 -21.25
CA GLY A 251 3.60 12.46 -22.57
C GLY A 251 2.11 12.81 -22.76
N LYS A 252 1.66 12.93 -24.03
CA LYS A 252 0.28 13.39 -24.34
C LYS A 252 -0.79 12.56 -23.59
N PRO A 253 -1.71 13.22 -22.85
CA PRO A 253 -2.85 12.57 -22.20
C PRO A 253 -3.64 11.67 -23.14
N THR A 254 -4.03 10.49 -22.66
CA THR A 254 -4.87 9.53 -23.38
C THR A 254 -6.31 9.60 -22.84
N PRO A 255 -7.33 9.82 -23.69
CA PRO A 255 -8.73 9.76 -23.30
C PRO A 255 -9.22 8.31 -23.16
N TRP A 256 -10.17 8.10 -22.25
CA TRP A 256 -10.75 6.81 -21.92
C TRP A 256 -12.26 6.92 -21.83
N VAL A 257 -12.96 6.14 -22.66
CA VAL A 257 -14.42 6.05 -22.64
C VAL A 257 -14.86 5.02 -21.62
N ARG A 258 -15.71 5.42 -20.66
CA ARG A 258 -16.25 4.58 -19.58
C ARG A 258 -17.76 4.49 -19.70
N GLY A 259 -18.29 3.27 -19.78
CA GLY A 259 -19.73 3.03 -19.85
C GLY A 259 -20.40 3.11 -18.48
N GLU A 260 -21.72 3.35 -18.46
CA GLU A 260 -22.50 3.44 -17.21
C GLU A 260 -22.34 2.20 -16.32
N ASN A 261 -22.52 1.00 -16.87
CA ASN A 261 -22.41 -0.26 -16.11
C ASN A 261 -21.01 -0.48 -15.53
N GLU A 262 -19.97 -0.07 -16.27
CA GLU A 262 -18.59 -0.13 -15.79
C GLU A 262 -18.41 0.78 -14.56
N LEU A 263 -19.00 1.98 -14.58
CA LEU A 263 -18.94 2.92 -13.44
C LEU A 263 -19.75 2.43 -12.24
N GLU A 264 -20.92 1.85 -12.46
CA GLU A 264 -21.74 1.27 -11.39
C GLU A 264 -21.03 0.14 -10.64
N ALA A 265 -20.28 -0.72 -11.32
CA ALA A 265 -19.47 -1.74 -10.66
C ALA A 265 -18.33 -1.13 -9.82
N VAL A 266 -17.71 -0.04 -10.29
CA VAL A 266 -16.68 0.69 -9.53
C VAL A 266 -17.28 1.36 -8.29
N LYS A 267 -18.47 1.95 -8.40
CA LYS A 267 -19.25 2.51 -7.27
C LYS A 267 -19.51 1.48 -6.20
N GLN A 268 -19.97 0.29 -6.59
CA GLN A 268 -20.22 -0.80 -5.64
C GLN A 268 -18.93 -1.27 -4.96
N SER A 269 -17.84 -1.41 -5.71
CA SER A 269 -16.52 -1.79 -5.18
C SER A 269 -16.02 -0.82 -4.12
N LEU A 270 -16.10 0.48 -4.39
CA LEU A 270 -15.66 1.50 -3.45
C LEU A 270 -16.60 1.67 -2.27
N SER A 271 -17.92 1.49 -2.47
CA SER A 271 -18.88 1.43 -1.36
C SER A 271 -18.56 0.30 -0.41
N LEU A 272 -18.16 -0.87 -0.94
CA LEU A 272 -17.69 -1.98 -0.13
C LEU A 272 -16.40 -1.65 0.61
N ALA A 273 -15.41 -1.04 -0.06
CA ALA A 273 -14.17 -0.60 0.58
C ALA A 273 -14.42 0.41 1.72
N ALA A 274 -15.28 1.41 1.50
CA ALA A 274 -15.65 2.39 2.52
C ALA A 274 -16.35 1.72 3.72
N LYS A 275 -17.25 0.76 3.50
CA LYS A 275 -17.88 -0.02 4.57
C LYS A 275 -16.88 -0.91 5.31
N LEU A 276 -15.88 -1.46 4.62
CA LEU A 276 -14.82 -2.22 5.26
C LEU A 276 -14.01 -1.32 6.18
N ILE A 277 -13.60 -0.13 5.73
CA ILE A 277 -12.77 0.78 6.54
C ILE A 277 -13.57 1.43 7.68
N PHE A 278 -14.74 1.99 7.39
CA PHE A 278 -15.50 2.86 8.31
C PHE A 278 -16.78 2.23 8.89
N GLY A 279 -17.08 0.97 8.55
CA GLY A 279 -18.25 0.26 9.04
C GLY A 279 -19.57 0.91 8.62
N LYS A 280 -20.40 1.25 9.61
CA LYS A 280 -21.73 1.88 9.44
C LYS A 280 -21.70 3.40 9.66
N ARG A 281 -20.52 3.99 9.84
CA ARG A 281 -20.37 5.42 10.12
C ARG A 281 -20.85 6.25 8.93
N GLN A 282 -21.59 7.32 9.19
CA GLN A 282 -21.92 8.31 8.16
C GLN A 282 -20.64 9.03 7.73
N LEU A 283 -20.45 9.23 6.43
CA LEU A 283 -19.23 9.80 5.87
C LEU A 283 -19.51 11.18 5.28
N THR A 284 -18.57 12.11 5.48
CA THR A 284 -18.57 13.40 4.80
C THR A 284 -17.21 13.63 4.15
N TYR A 285 -17.22 13.80 2.84
CA TYR A 285 -16.04 13.89 2.01
C TYR A 285 -15.78 15.33 1.59
N ILE A 286 -14.54 15.75 1.69
CA ILE A 286 -14.00 16.91 1.01
C ILE A 286 -13.08 16.39 -0.10
N ASN A 287 -13.51 16.53 -1.35
CA ASN A 287 -12.74 16.08 -2.50
C ASN A 287 -11.76 17.17 -2.93
N ALA A 288 -10.50 17.00 -2.52
CA ALA A 288 -9.39 17.88 -2.81
C ALA A 288 -8.57 17.43 -4.03
N PHE A 289 -8.95 16.36 -4.74
CA PHE A 289 -8.38 16.06 -6.04
C PHE A 289 -8.75 17.11 -7.08
N ALA A 290 -7.86 17.33 -8.04
CA ALA A 290 -8.12 18.25 -9.13
C ALA A 290 -9.40 17.88 -9.88
N LEU A 291 -10.33 18.84 -9.94
CA LEU A 291 -11.60 18.70 -10.62
C LEU A 291 -11.39 19.00 -12.10
N GLY A 292 -11.71 18.04 -12.97
CA GLY A 292 -11.46 18.14 -14.40
C GLY A 292 -11.62 16.78 -15.08
N PRO A 293 -11.07 16.61 -16.29
CA PRO A 293 -11.21 15.37 -17.05
C PRO A 293 -10.38 14.22 -16.46
N TRP A 294 -9.81 14.35 -15.27
CA TRP A 294 -9.05 13.28 -14.61
C TRP A 294 -9.99 12.40 -13.77
N ALA A 295 -9.79 11.09 -13.85
CA ALA A 295 -10.66 10.13 -13.19
C ALA A 295 -10.74 10.34 -11.65
N THR A 296 -9.64 10.69 -10.98
CA THR A 296 -9.65 10.90 -9.52
C THR A 296 -10.53 12.08 -9.07
N GLY A 297 -10.73 13.09 -9.93
CA GLY A 297 -11.56 14.25 -9.64
C GLY A 297 -13.06 13.92 -9.70
N LEU A 298 -13.59 13.80 -10.93
CA LEU A 298 -15.04 13.65 -11.14
C LEU A 298 -15.54 12.22 -10.92
N THR A 299 -14.81 11.20 -11.34
CA THR A 299 -15.17 9.81 -11.01
C THR A 299 -15.09 9.61 -9.51
N GLY A 300 -14.02 10.07 -8.86
CA GLY A 300 -13.92 10.09 -7.39
C GLY A 300 -15.11 10.78 -6.70
N TYR A 301 -15.54 11.93 -7.21
CA TYR A 301 -16.73 12.63 -6.70
C TYR A 301 -18.01 11.79 -6.79
N GLU A 302 -18.31 11.22 -7.96
CA GLU A 302 -19.49 10.36 -8.16
C GLU A 302 -19.49 9.20 -7.17
N LEU A 303 -18.32 8.61 -6.93
CA LEU A 303 -18.14 7.46 -6.04
C LEU A 303 -18.34 7.83 -4.57
N MET A 304 -17.82 8.99 -4.14
CA MET A 304 -18.02 9.50 -2.79
C MET A 304 -19.50 9.82 -2.54
N ARG A 305 -20.24 10.31 -3.55
CA ARG A 305 -21.67 10.64 -3.45
C ARG A 305 -22.55 9.42 -3.18
N GLU A 306 -22.12 8.22 -3.54
CA GLU A 306 -22.82 6.97 -3.24
C GLU A 306 -22.68 6.53 -1.77
N THR A 307 -21.70 7.07 -1.04
CA THR A 307 -21.32 6.60 0.30
C THR A 307 -21.45 7.66 1.39
N GLY A 308 -21.52 8.94 1.02
CA GLY A 308 -21.63 10.04 1.98
C GLY A 308 -21.94 11.39 1.34
N SER A 309 -22.01 12.43 2.17
CA SER A 309 -22.05 13.81 1.67
C SER A 309 -20.70 14.18 1.07
N VAL A 310 -20.69 15.01 0.03
CA VAL A 310 -19.45 15.39 -0.68
C VAL A 310 -19.44 16.87 -0.98
N PHE A 311 -18.35 17.54 -0.62
CA PHE A 311 -18.01 18.88 -1.06
C PHE A 311 -16.77 18.82 -1.97
N ALA A 312 -16.95 19.13 -3.26
CA ALA A 312 -15.89 19.08 -4.26
C ALA A 312 -15.21 20.45 -4.35
N THR A 313 -14.14 20.62 -3.58
CA THR A 313 -13.38 21.88 -3.54
C THR A 313 -12.28 21.93 -4.59
N GLY A 314 -11.78 20.76 -5.02
CA GLY A 314 -10.44 20.69 -5.57
C GLY A 314 -9.39 21.07 -4.51
N PRO A 315 -8.13 21.32 -4.91
CA PRO A 315 -7.05 21.68 -4.00
C PRO A 315 -7.13 23.16 -3.52
N ASP A 316 -8.34 23.64 -3.24
CA ASP A 316 -8.65 24.99 -2.77
C ASP A 316 -8.63 24.99 -1.24
N LYS A 317 -7.50 25.39 -0.66
CA LYS A 317 -7.29 25.34 0.80
C LYS A 317 -8.30 26.19 1.56
N ASP A 318 -8.68 27.37 1.06
CA ASP A 318 -9.62 28.26 1.74
C ASP A 318 -10.98 27.59 1.90
N LYS A 319 -11.53 27.05 0.80
CA LYS A 319 -12.82 26.35 0.85
C LYS A 319 -12.79 25.10 1.73
N ILE A 320 -11.67 24.39 1.77
CA ILE A 320 -11.50 23.22 2.64
C ILE A 320 -11.56 23.65 4.11
N ILE A 321 -10.83 24.70 4.50
CA ILE A 321 -10.83 25.20 5.88
C ILE A 321 -12.21 25.75 6.26
N GLU A 322 -12.85 26.53 5.40
CA GLU A 322 -14.22 27.03 5.61
C GLU A 322 -15.21 25.89 5.83
N GLN A 323 -15.12 24.82 5.02
CA GLN A 323 -15.99 23.65 5.19
C GLN A 323 -15.72 22.91 6.50
N LEU A 324 -14.46 22.73 6.89
CA LEU A 324 -14.11 22.09 8.16
C LEU A 324 -14.65 22.90 9.34
N SER A 325 -14.51 24.22 9.31
CA SER A 325 -15.08 25.13 10.32
C SER A 325 -16.61 25.04 10.35
N SER A 326 -17.27 25.02 9.19
CA SER A 326 -18.73 24.88 9.09
C SER A 326 -19.23 23.56 9.68
N ILE A 327 -18.54 22.44 9.44
CA ILE A 327 -18.88 21.14 10.03
C ILE A 327 -18.73 21.21 11.55
N LYS A 328 -17.62 21.78 12.06
CA LYS A 328 -17.38 21.95 13.49
C LYS A 328 -18.49 22.77 14.16
N GLU A 329 -18.83 23.92 13.59
CA GLU A 329 -19.88 24.80 14.10
C GLU A 329 -21.25 24.10 14.13
N TYR A 330 -21.57 23.33 13.10
CA TYR A 330 -22.79 22.54 13.05
C TYR A 330 -22.84 21.49 14.16
N GLU A 331 -21.77 20.72 14.35
CA GLU A 331 -21.69 19.69 15.40
C GLU A 331 -21.81 20.30 16.80
N GLU A 332 -21.09 21.41 17.06
CA GLU A 332 -21.17 22.13 18.33
C GLU A 332 -22.58 22.68 18.60
N TYR A 333 -23.25 23.17 17.55
CA TYR A 333 -24.63 23.66 17.65
C TYR A 333 -25.61 22.53 17.99
N GLN A 334 -25.52 21.37 17.34
CA GLN A 334 -26.39 20.22 17.68
C GLN A 334 -26.16 19.72 19.10
N LEU A 335 -24.90 19.66 19.55
CA LEU A 335 -24.56 19.29 20.92
C LEU A 335 -25.16 20.29 21.93
N LYS A 336 -24.96 21.59 21.72
CA LYS A 336 -25.52 22.65 22.58
C LYS A 336 -27.04 22.53 22.68
N ARG A 337 -27.73 22.33 21.56
CA ARG A 337 -29.18 22.12 21.53
C ARG A 337 -29.63 20.89 22.30
N ALA A 338 -28.92 19.78 22.16
CA ALA A 338 -29.26 18.55 22.86
C ALA A 338 -29.08 18.69 24.38
N VAL A 339 -28.02 19.36 24.83
CA VAL A 339 -27.80 19.67 26.25
C VAL A 339 -28.83 20.67 26.77
N ASP A 340 -29.19 21.69 25.99
CA ASP A 340 -30.24 22.65 26.37
C ASP A 340 -31.61 21.98 26.53
N ALA A 341 -31.95 21.03 25.65
CA ALA A 341 -33.16 20.23 25.80
C ALA A 341 -33.14 19.38 27.07
N LEU A 342 -31.98 18.84 27.46
CA LEU A 342 -31.82 18.10 28.71
C LEU A 342 -32.00 19.01 29.94
N ILE A 343 -31.38 20.19 29.93
CA ILE A 343 -31.47 21.17 31.03
C ILE A 343 -32.90 21.67 31.19
N ASN A 344 -33.61 21.94 30.09
CA ASN A 344 -35.02 22.35 30.13
C ASN A 344 -35.92 21.28 30.76
N LYS A 345 -35.56 20.00 30.60
CA LYS A 345 -36.24 18.87 31.25
C LYS A 345 -35.83 18.70 32.72
N PHE A 346 -34.59 19.05 33.06
CA PHE A 346 -34.00 18.87 34.39
C PHE A 346 -33.25 20.14 34.85
N THR A 347 -34.00 21.11 35.38
CA THR A 347 -33.48 22.39 35.86
C THR A 347 -32.25 22.31 36.78
N PRO A 348 -32.09 21.31 37.68
CA PRO A 348 -30.89 21.19 38.51
C PRO A 348 -29.57 21.09 37.72
N LEU A 349 -29.59 20.66 36.46
CA LEU A 349 -28.40 20.56 35.60
C LEU A 349 -27.95 21.90 35.00
N LYS A 350 -28.65 23.00 35.27
CA LYS A 350 -28.37 24.30 34.64
C LYS A 350 -26.94 24.79 34.89
N GLU A 351 -26.41 24.58 36.09
CA GLU A 351 -25.03 24.95 36.46
C GLU A 351 -23.97 24.00 35.87
N ASP A 352 -24.40 22.89 35.26
CA ASP A 352 -23.54 21.84 34.72
C ASP A 352 -23.47 21.85 33.18
N LYS A 353 -24.06 22.86 32.53
CA LYS A 353 -24.17 22.92 31.06
C LYS A 353 -22.83 22.72 30.35
N ASP A 354 -21.84 23.56 30.66
CA ASP A 354 -20.55 23.52 29.97
C ASP A 354 -19.78 22.22 30.27
N PHE A 355 -19.95 21.71 31.48
CA PHE A 355 -19.41 20.41 31.87
C PHE A 355 -20.01 19.28 31.04
N LEU A 356 -21.34 19.24 30.89
CA LEU A 356 -22.05 18.24 30.08
C LEU A 356 -21.65 18.32 28.60
N ILE A 357 -21.54 19.53 28.04
CA ILE A 357 -21.07 19.75 26.67
C ILE A 357 -19.68 19.16 26.49
N SER A 358 -18.73 19.52 27.36
CA SER A 358 -17.35 19.02 27.29
C SER A 358 -17.29 17.50 27.42
N LEU A 359 -18.03 16.94 28.37
CA LEU A 359 -18.07 15.51 28.65
C LEU A 359 -18.60 14.69 27.46
N ILE A 360 -19.73 15.10 26.90
CA ILE A 360 -20.33 14.42 25.74
C ILE A 360 -19.41 14.58 24.53
N ASN A 361 -18.87 15.78 24.27
CA ASN A 361 -17.95 16.00 23.15
C ASN A 361 -16.71 15.11 23.25
N ASN A 362 -16.09 15.03 24.42
CA ASN A 362 -14.92 14.17 24.65
C ASN A 362 -15.26 12.68 24.48
N THR A 363 -16.46 12.27 24.91
CA THR A 363 -16.92 10.89 24.69
C THR A 363 -17.11 10.59 23.20
N LEU A 364 -17.72 11.50 22.45
CA LEU A 364 -17.92 11.37 21.00
C LEU A 364 -16.56 11.31 20.27
N TYR A 365 -15.62 12.17 20.66
CA TYR A 365 -14.25 12.17 20.14
C TYR A 365 -13.52 10.86 20.46
N ALA A 366 -13.61 10.36 21.69
CA ALA A 366 -13.01 9.09 22.09
C ALA A 366 -13.61 7.90 21.32
N LYS A 367 -14.94 7.87 21.15
CA LYS A 367 -15.62 6.84 20.34
C LYS A 367 -15.23 6.88 18.87
N LEU A 368 -15.09 8.09 18.30
CA LEU A 368 -14.70 8.27 16.90
C LEU A 368 -13.24 7.83 16.68
N ASN A 369 -12.35 8.09 17.63
CA ASN A 369 -10.95 7.67 17.55
C ASN A 369 -10.72 6.20 17.90
N ASN A 370 -11.66 5.55 18.58
CA ASN A 370 -11.60 4.12 18.89
C ASN A 370 -12.90 3.41 18.49
N GLU A 371 -12.96 2.98 17.22
CA GLU A 371 -14.18 2.41 16.64
C GLU A 371 -14.59 1.07 17.24
N THR A 372 -13.65 0.27 17.73
CA THR A 372 -13.94 -1.05 18.33
C THR A 372 -14.49 -0.94 19.75
N LYS A 373 -14.25 0.19 20.44
CA LYS A 373 -14.73 0.41 21.80
C LYS A 373 -16.22 0.75 21.84
N ASP A 374 -16.94 0.16 22.79
CA ASP A 374 -18.34 0.46 23.02
C ASP A 374 -18.54 1.91 23.53
N LEU A 375 -19.63 2.57 23.09
CA LEU A 375 -19.89 3.97 23.42
C LEU A 375 -20.10 4.19 24.92
N LYS A 376 -20.80 3.28 25.60
CA LYS A 376 -21.03 3.39 27.04
C LYS A 376 -19.72 3.25 27.78
N THR A 377 -18.83 2.36 27.32
CA THR A 377 -17.48 2.23 27.87
C THR A 377 -16.69 3.54 27.73
N CYS A 378 -16.69 4.17 26.55
CA CYS A 378 -16.08 5.50 26.37
C CYS A 378 -16.67 6.54 27.32
N LEU A 379 -18.01 6.56 27.45
CA LEU A 379 -18.73 7.47 28.33
C LEU A 379 -18.30 7.27 29.78
N PHE A 380 -18.36 6.04 30.29
CA PHE A 380 -17.98 5.70 31.66
C PHE A 380 -16.56 6.12 32.01
N GLU A 381 -15.59 5.88 31.11
CA GLU A 381 -14.21 6.30 31.33
C GLU A 381 -14.06 7.82 31.34
N THR A 382 -14.73 8.51 30.42
CA THR A 382 -14.71 9.98 30.37
C THR A 382 -15.31 10.56 31.65
N PHE A 383 -16.40 9.97 32.16
CA PHE A 383 -17.00 10.33 33.44
C PHE A 383 -16.09 10.04 34.63
N TYR A 384 -15.41 8.89 34.65
CA TYR A 384 -14.48 8.53 35.72
C TYR A 384 -13.32 9.53 35.81
N GLN A 385 -12.76 9.92 34.65
CA GLN A 385 -11.68 10.90 34.56
C GLN A 385 -12.14 12.31 34.96
N ALA A 386 -13.42 12.64 34.77
CA ALA A 386 -14.00 13.94 35.05
C ALA A 386 -14.31 14.20 36.55
N GLY A 387 -14.09 13.22 37.44
CA GLY A 387 -14.08 13.42 38.90
C GLY A 387 -15.42 13.25 39.62
N PRO A 388 -15.54 13.68 40.90
CA PRO A 388 -16.70 13.43 41.76
C PRO A 388 -18.03 13.99 41.23
N LYS A 389 -18.01 15.20 40.66
CA LYS A 389 -19.19 15.88 40.11
C LYS A 389 -19.82 15.10 38.95
N ALA A 390 -18.97 14.52 38.10
CA ALA A 390 -19.38 13.65 37.00
C ALA A 390 -20.13 12.41 37.53
N ARG A 391 -19.63 11.79 38.60
CA ARG A 391 -20.24 10.60 39.21
C ARG A 391 -21.64 10.89 39.77
N GLU A 392 -21.85 12.06 40.35
CA GLU A 392 -23.17 12.47 40.83
C GLU A 392 -24.19 12.62 39.68
N ILE A 393 -23.79 13.30 38.61
CA ILE A 393 -24.62 13.47 37.41
C ILE A 393 -24.93 12.11 36.78
N MET A 394 -23.93 11.24 36.65
CA MET A 394 -24.09 9.89 36.11
C MET A 394 -25.07 9.06 36.95
N HIS A 395 -24.96 9.10 38.27
CA HIS A 395 -25.86 8.38 39.15
C HIS A 395 -27.32 8.83 38.97
N LYS A 396 -27.57 10.14 38.82
CA LYS A 396 -28.92 10.70 38.74
C LYS A 396 -29.51 10.72 37.32
N TYR A 397 -28.68 10.90 36.29
CA TYR A 397 -29.11 11.24 34.92
C TYR A 397 -28.47 10.37 33.82
N SER A 398 -27.74 9.31 34.16
CA SER A 398 -27.01 8.45 33.19
C SER A 398 -27.83 8.06 31.97
N ALA A 399 -29.06 7.57 32.15
CA ALA A 399 -29.89 7.11 31.03
C ALA A 399 -30.14 8.22 29.98
N HIS A 400 -30.36 9.46 30.41
CA HIS A 400 -30.60 10.58 29.52
C HIS A 400 -29.33 11.10 28.85
N VAL A 401 -28.20 11.11 29.58
CA VAL A 401 -26.90 11.47 28.99
C VAL A 401 -26.47 10.41 27.97
N ILE A 402 -26.68 9.13 28.26
CA ILE A 402 -26.43 8.02 27.33
C ILE A 402 -27.28 8.20 26.06
N ASP A 403 -28.59 8.42 26.20
CA ASP A 403 -29.51 8.57 25.06
C ASP A 403 -29.11 9.73 24.13
N ILE A 404 -28.81 10.90 24.70
CA ILE A 404 -28.32 12.05 23.92
C ILE A 404 -26.97 11.75 23.25
N THR A 405 -26.06 11.10 23.97
CA THR A 405 -24.74 10.72 23.43
C THR A 405 -24.86 9.69 22.31
N GLU A 406 -25.75 8.70 22.45
CA GLU A 406 -26.06 7.69 21.42
C GLU A 406 -26.63 8.35 20.17
N LYS A 407 -27.60 9.26 20.33
CA LYS A 407 -28.17 10.01 19.22
C LYS A 407 -27.11 10.84 18.50
N LEU A 408 -26.37 11.67 19.22
CA LEU A 408 -25.32 12.51 18.63
C LEU A 408 -24.22 11.66 17.98
N ASN A 409 -23.85 10.52 18.57
CA ASN A 409 -22.89 9.60 17.95
C ASN A 409 -23.43 8.99 16.65
N SER A 410 -24.73 8.71 16.53
CA SER A 410 -25.33 8.18 15.30
C SER A 410 -25.37 9.21 14.17
N GLU A 411 -25.45 10.49 14.51
CA GLU A 411 -25.43 11.64 13.59
C GLU A 411 -24.01 12.12 13.28
N LYS A 412 -23.04 11.86 14.17
CA LYS A 412 -21.63 12.28 14.01
C LYS A 412 -21.00 11.60 12.80
N GLN A 413 -20.54 12.42 11.86
CA GLN A 413 -19.95 11.99 10.61
C GLN A 413 -18.43 11.84 10.73
N GLN A 414 -17.85 10.87 10.01
CA GLN A 414 -16.40 10.81 9.81
C GLN A 414 -16.03 11.73 8.66
N ILE A 415 -15.24 12.76 8.96
CA ILE A 415 -14.69 13.68 7.96
C ILE A 415 -13.55 12.99 7.22
N ILE A 416 -13.64 12.97 5.89
CA ILE A 416 -12.64 12.41 5.00
C ILE A 416 -12.19 13.50 4.03
N ILE A 417 -10.88 13.73 3.93
CA ILE A 417 -10.30 14.57 2.88
C ILE A 417 -9.59 13.65 1.90
N ALA A 418 -9.99 13.69 0.63
CA ALA A 418 -9.40 12.89 -0.42
C ALA A 418 -8.52 13.77 -1.33
N GLY A 419 -7.24 13.43 -1.50
CA GLY A 419 -6.31 14.30 -2.24
C GLY A 419 -4.92 13.71 -2.43
N TYR A 420 -3.96 14.56 -2.82
CA TYR A 420 -2.57 14.14 -3.03
C TYR A 420 -1.75 14.26 -1.72
N PRO A 421 -0.82 13.33 -1.43
CA PRO A 421 -0.03 13.38 -0.19
C PRO A 421 0.72 14.71 0.04
N PRO A 422 1.41 15.32 -0.96
CA PRO A 422 2.10 16.60 -0.74
C PRO A 422 1.14 17.74 -0.37
N PHE A 423 -0.05 17.76 -0.96
CA PHE A 423 -1.05 18.79 -0.68
C PHE A 423 -1.53 18.77 0.77
N PHE A 424 -1.60 17.59 1.40
CA PHE A 424 -2.01 17.48 2.80
C PHE A 424 -1.05 18.17 3.76
N SER A 425 0.25 18.17 3.46
CA SER A 425 1.23 18.93 4.26
C SER A 425 0.95 20.43 4.21
N ASP A 426 0.70 20.96 3.00
CA ASP A 426 0.39 22.37 2.78
C ASP A 426 -0.95 22.76 3.43
N LEU A 427 -1.94 21.85 3.40
CA LEU A 427 -3.26 22.04 4.00
C LEU A 427 -3.17 22.13 5.53
N ILE A 428 -2.43 21.23 6.20
CA ILE A 428 -2.30 21.27 7.66
C ILE A 428 -1.62 22.55 8.13
N ASN A 429 -0.53 22.97 7.45
CA ASN A 429 0.15 24.22 7.79
C ASN A 429 -0.78 25.42 7.61
N TYR A 430 -1.60 25.40 6.55
CA TYR A 430 -2.60 26.44 6.31
C TYR A 430 -3.71 26.45 7.37
N ALA A 431 -4.21 25.27 7.76
CA ALA A 431 -5.19 25.13 8.84
C ALA A 431 -4.67 25.73 10.15
N LYS A 432 -3.43 25.39 10.52
CA LYS A 432 -2.75 25.92 11.70
C LYS A 432 -2.62 27.45 11.63
N ALA A 433 -2.22 28.00 10.48
CA ALA A 433 -2.13 29.45 10.27
C ALA A 433 -3.50 30.17 10.38
N LYS A 434 -4.60 29.47 10.08
CA LYS A 434 -5.98 29.95 10.25
C LYS A 434 -6.57 29.65 11.63
N GLY A 435 -5.79 29.09 12.56
CA GLY A 435 -6.25 28.76 13.91
C GLY A 435 -7.16 27.53 14.00
N LEU A 436 -7.22 26.70 12.96
CA LEU A 436 -7.99 25.46 12.94
C LEU A 436 -7.13 24.26 13.35
N ASP A 437 -7.46 23.63 14.48
CA ASP A 437 -6.86 22.36 14.88
C ASP A 437 -7.57 21.18 14.22
N MET A 438 -6.93 20.61 13.20
CA MET A 438 -7.44 19.44 12.48
C MET A 438 -7.53 18.18 13.36
N LYS A 439 -6.70 18.06 14.42
CA LYS A 439 -6.75 16.87 15.30
C LYS A 439 -8.09 16.79 16.01
N SER A 440 -8.60 17.92 16.51
CA SER A 440 -9.90 18.01 17.17
C SER A 440 -11.09 17.53 16.30
N LEU A 441 -10.92 17.52 14.98
CA LEU A 441 -11.93 17.12 14.01
C LEU A 441 -11.83 15.63 13.59
N SER A 442 -10.82 14.90 14.07
CA SER A 442 -10.59 13.47 13.75
C SER A 442 -10.58 13.18 12.23
N VAL A 443 -9.99 14.08 11.44
CA VAL A 443 -10.01 14.01 9.97
C VAL A 443 -9.24 12.79 9.46
N VAL A 444 -9.83 12.02 8.55
CA VAL A 444 -9.15 10.93 7.83
C VAL A 444 -8.70 11.39 6.46
N GLY A 445 -7.45 11.09 6.10
CA GLY A 445 -6.93 11.32 4.75
C GLY A 445 -7.13 10.09 3.87
N ILE A 446 -7.59 10.28 2.63
CA ILE A 446 -7.49 9.27 1.56
C ILE A 446 -6.60 9.81 0.46
N VAL A 447 -5.48 9.14 0.20
CA VAL A 447 -4.53 9.53 -0.83
C VAL A 447 -4.56 8.61 -2.03
N GLY A 448 -4.26 9.17 -3.20
CA GLY A 448 -4.21 8.43 -4.46
C GLY A 448 -3.44 9.20 -5.53
N GLY A 449 -3.20 8.54 -6.66
CA GLY A 449 -2.45 9.11 -7.78
C GLY A 449 -0.92 9.16 -7.59
N GLN A 450 -0.44 9.23 -6.35
CA GLN A 450 0.98 9.16 -5.97
C GLN A 450 1.15 8.24 -4.76
N ALA A 451 2.31 7.57 -4.66
CA ALA A 451 2.68 6.81 -3.48
C ALA A 451 2.88 7.74 -2.27
N ILE A 452 2.63 7.20 -1.07
CA ILE A 452 2.94 7.86 0.20
C ILE A 452 3.99 7.03 0.95
N SER A 453 5.06 7.68 1.41
CA SER A 453 6.04 7.06 2.31
C SER A 453 5.48 6.94 3.73
N GLU A 454 5.93 5.94 4.50
CA GLU A 454 5.54 5.80 5.90
C GLU A 454 6.03 7.01 6.74
N ALA A 455 7.14 7.65 6.35
CA ALA A 455 7.63 8.89 6.95
C ALA A 455 6.60 10.02 6.81
N MET A 456 6.09 10.25 5.60
CA MET A 456 5.08 11.26 5.34
C MET A 456 3.78 10.92 6.05
N ARG A 457 3.37 9.65 6.08
CA ARG A 457 2.18 9.20 6.80
C ARG A 457 2.25 9.54 8.28
N ASP A 458 3.35 9.15 8.94
CA ASP A 458 3.57 9.41 10.36
C ASP A 458 3.59 10.91 10.66
N LYS A 459 4.22 11.70 9.79
CA LYS A 459 4.24 13.17 9.90
C LYS A 459 2.84 13.77 9.81
N LEU A 460 2.08 13.45 8.75
CA LEU A 460 0.75 14.00 8.55
C LEU A 460 -0.22 13.60 9.67
N MET A 461 -0.07 12.38 10.22
CA MET A 461 -0.83 11.93 11.38
C MET A 461 -0.45 12.70 12.65
N SER A 462 0.86 12.85 12.89
CA SER A 462 1.38 13.65 14.00
C SER A 462 0.94 15.12 13.92
N ASP A 463 0.76 15.66 12.72
CA ASP A 463 0.48 17.07 12.50
C ASP A 463 -1.01 17.43 12.45
N GLY A 464 -1.91 16.50 12.13
CA GLY A 464 -3.34 16.84 12.04
C GLY A 464 -4.31 15.70 11.72
N PHE A 465 -3.92 14.72 10.90
CA PHE A 465 -4.83 13.64 10.49
C PHE A 465 -4.94 12.54 11.56
N LYS A 466 -6.14 11.97 11.73
CA LYS A 466 -6.36 10.77 12.56
C LYS A 466 -5.64 9.56 11.99
N THR A 467 -5.81 9.35 10.68
CA THR A 467 -5.16 8.28 9.92
C THR A 467 -5.19 8.64 8.44
N ILE A 468 -4.36 7.96 7.65
CA ILE A 468 -4.30 8.13 6.20
C ILE A 468 -4.33 6.75 5.55
N TYR A 469 -5.20 6.59 4.57
CA TYR A 469 -5.29 5.40 3.72
C TYR A 469 -4.91 5.74 2.29
N SER A 470 -4.36 4.76 1.57
CA SER A 470 -4.03 4.88 0.15
C SER A 470 -4.96 4.05 -0.73
N SER A 471 -5.24 4.53 -1.93
CA SER A 471 -5.94 3.78 -2.97
C SER A 471 -5.07 3.71 -4.22
N TYR A 472 -4.86 2.50 -4.74
CA TYR A 472 -4.16 2.29 -6.01
C TYR A 472 -5.16 2.31 -7.17
N GLY A 473 -4.81 3.02 -8.23
CA GLY A 473 -5.67 3.18 -9.39
C GLY A 473 -4.93 3.73 -10.58
N ALA A 474 -5.42 3.43 -11.77
CA ALA A 474 -4.91 3.98 -13.02
C ALA A 474 -6.06 4.35 -13.94
N SER A 475 -5.99 5.55 -14.54
CA SER A 475 -7.00 6.04 -15.49
C SER A 475 -7.30 5.07 -16.63
N ASP A 476 -6.33 4.22 -16.96
CA ASP A 476 -6.38 3.20 -18.00
C ASP A 476 -7.33 2.04 -17.65
N LEU A 477 -7.44 1.70 -16.36
CA LEU A 477 -8.25 0.61 -15.82
C LEU A 477 -9.41 1.19 -14.98
N ASP A 478 -9.31 1.17 -13.64
CA ASP A 478 -10.21 1.91 -12.73
C ASP A 478 -9.38 2.71 -11.71
N ILE A 479 -10.05 3.61 -10.99
CA ILE A 479 -9.42 4.39 -9.91
C ILE A 479 -9.22 3.60 -8.60
N ASN A 480 -9.76 2.37 -8.51
CA ASN A 480 -9.64 1.49 -7.36
C ASN A 480 -9.28 0.05 -7.78
N LEU A 481 -8.00 -0.15 -8.08
CA LEU A 481 -7.39 -1.45 -8.33
C LEU A 481 -7.06 -2.19 -7.03
N GLY A 482 -6.73 -1.45 -5.97
CA GLY A 482 -6.40 -2.00 -4.66
C GLY A 482 -6.53 -0.95 -3.57
N VAL A 483 -6.85 -1.42 -2.36
CA VAL A 483 -7.12 -0.57 -1.19
C VAL A 483 -6.13 -0.90 -0.09
N GLU A 484 -5.65 0.14 0.59
CA GLU A 484 -4.81 0.01 1.78
C GLU A 484 -5.72 0.07 3.03
N THR A 485 -5.56 -0.88 3.95
CA THR A 485 -6.19 -0.88 5.28
C THR A 485 -5.11 -0.86 6.36
N GLU A 486 -5.50 -0.96 7.63
CA GLU A 486 -4.56 -1.02 8.75
C GLU A 486 -3.59 -2.20 8.64
N TYR A 487 -4.01 -3.31 8.00
CA TYR A 487 -3.17 -4.48 7.79
C TYR A 487 -2.01 -4.17 6.84
N GLU A 488 -2.27 -3.56 5.69
CA GLU A 488 -1.23 -3.22 4.70
C GLU A 488 -0.29 -2.16 5.23
N ILE A 489 -0.79 -1.19 6.00
CA ILE A 489 0.06 -0.22 6.71
C ILE A 489 1.00 -0.97 7.67
N ALA A 490 0.47 -1.92 8.45
CA ALA A 490 1.30 -2.73 9.35
C ALA A 490 2.33 -3.58 8.59
N VAL A 491 1.96 -4.17 7.45
CA VAL A 491 2.89 -4.90 6.57
C VAL A 491 4.01 -3.96 6.09
N ARG A 492 3.69 -2.75 5.62
CA ARG A 492 4.70 -1.79 5.15
C ARG A 492 5.63 -1.33 6.26
N LYS A 493 5.10 -1.03 7.45
CA LYS A 493 5.93 -0.69 8.62
C LYS A 493 6.83 -1.85 9.03
N ALA A 494 6.33 -3.08 8.96
CA ALA A 494 7.13 -4.28 9.22
C ALA A 494 8.27 -4.44 8.20
N LEU A 495 8.00 -4.25 6.91
CA LEU A 495 9.02 -4.29 5.85
C LEU A 495 10.11 -3.24 6.11
N GLU A 496 9.72 -2.00 6.35
CA GLU A 496 10.65 -0.90 6.59
C GLU A 496 11.59 -1.17 7.78
N GLN A 497 11.08 -1.79 8.84
CA GLN A 497 11.84 -2.09 10.06
C GLN A 497 12.67 -3.38 9.96
N ASN A 498 12.42 -4.25 8.98
CA ASN A 498 13.03 -5.58 8.90
C ASN A 498 13.63 -5.87 7.51
N PRO A 499 14.86 -5.43 7.22
CA PRO A 499 15.50 -5.65 5.92
C PRO A 499 15.63 -7.13 5.50
N GLY A 500 15.73 -8.05 6.47
CA GLY A 500 15.70 -9.50 6.20
C GLY A 500 14.37 -9.97 5.59
N LEU A 501 13.25 -9.42 6.06
CA LEU A 501 11.91 -9.72 5.53
C LEU A 501 11.76 -9.22 4.09
N CYS A 502 12.25 -8.01 3.80
CA CYS A 502 12.28 -7.45 2.45
C CYS A 502 13.05 -8.35 1.47
N ARG A 503 14.23 -8.81 1.90
CA ARG A 503 15.08 -9.69 1.10
C ARG A 503 14.40 -11.01 0.78
N GLU A 504 13.71 -11.59 1.75
CA GLU A 504 12.96 -12.83 1.54
C GLU A 504 11.81 -12.67 0.57
N LEU A 505 11.06 -11.57 0.66
CA LEU A 505 9.89 -11.35 -0.20
C LEU A 505 10.28 -10.89 -1.61
N TYR A 506 11.19 -9.92 -1.73
CA TYR A 506 11.47 -9.28 -3.01
C TYR A 506 12.94 -9.03 -3.34
N GLY A 507 13.87 -9.58 -2.56
CA GLY A 507 15.32 -9.48 -2.81
C GLY A 507 15.93 -8.15 -2.35
N THR A 508 17.14 -7.87 -2.80
CA THR A 508 17.89 -6.63 -2.52
C THR A 508 17.70 -5.60 -3.63
N GLY A 509 18.05 -4.33 -3.38
CA GLY A 509 18.06 -3.28 -4.41
C GLY A 509 16.66 -2.77 -4.82
N LYS A 510 15.64 -3.00 -3.98
CA LYS A 510 14.28 -2.47 -4.15
C LYS A 510 13.84 -1.71 -2.90
N GLY A 511 13.27 -0.53 -3.10
CA GLY A 511 12.69 0.28 -2.04
C GLY A 511 11.42 -0.32 -1.44
N LEU A 512 10.85 0.38 -0.46
CA LEU A 512 9.62 -0.02 0.21
C LEU A 512 8.42 0.09 -0.75
N PRO A 513 7.73 -1.02 -1.11
CA PRO A 513 6.58 -0.95 -1.98
C PRO A 513 5.36 -0.36 -1.25
N MET A 514 4.43 0.20 -2.02
CA MET A 514 3.03 0.28 -1.58
C MET A 514 2.44 -1.13 -1.54
N VAL A 515 1.52 -1.40 -0.60
CA VAL A 515 0.90 -2.71 -0.44
C VAL A 515 -0.62 -2.53 -0.44
N PHE A 516 -1.32 -3.37 -1.21
CA PHE A 516 -2.78 -3.31 -1.35
C PHE A 516 -3.37 -4.71 -1.42
N HIS A 517 -4.52 -4.95 -0.78
CA HIS A 517 -5.37 -6.05 -1.22
C HIS A 517 -6.02 -5.71 -2.57
N TYR A 518 -6.15 -6.71 -3.45
CA TYR A 518 -6.95 -6.61 -4.68
C TYR A 518 -7.85 -7.83 -4.85
N ASP A 519 -8.86 -7.70 -5.72
CA ASP A 519 -9.83 -8.77 -6.00
C ASP A 519 -9.52 -9.45 -7.34
N PRO A 520 -9.10 -10.73 -7.36
CA PRO A 520 -8.85 -11.49 -8.58
C PRO A 520 -10.06 -11.63 -9.51
N LEU A 521 -11.28 -11.50 -8.97
CA LEU A 521 -12.50 -11.52 -9.78
C LEU A 521 -12.79 -10.17 -10.45
N ASN A 522 -12.12 -9.08 -10.03
CA ASN A 522 -12.15 -7.77 -10.69
C ASN A 522 -10.98 -7.57 -11.68
N TYR A 523 -9.80 -8.02 -11.28
CA TYR A 523 -8.58 -7.97 -12.10
C TYR A 523 -7.75 -9.23 -11.94
N HIS A 524 -7.42 -9.84 -13.06
CA HIS A 524 -6.35 -10.82 -13.10
C HIS A 524 -5.02 -10.08 -13.26
N VAL A 525 -4.10 -10.30 -12.32
CA VAL A 525 -2.81 -9.58 -12.29
C VAL A 525 -1.68 -10.60 -12.43
N GLU A 526 -0.89 -10.41 -13.47
CA GLU A 526 0.33 -11.14 -13.73
C GLU A 526 1.54 -10.27 -13.34
N CYS A 527 2.65 -10.94 -13.06
CA CYS A 527 3.93 -10.28 -12.87
C CYS A 527 4.97 -11.05 -13.68
N ASP A 528 5.70 -10.36 -14.55
CA ASP A 528 6.75 -10.97 -15.35
C ASP A 528 8.11 -11.02 -14.61
N LYS A 529 9.13 -11.55 -15.28
CA LYS A 529 10.49 -11.69 -14.71
C LYS A 529 11.19 -10.36 -14.44
N ASN A 530 10.69 -9.25 -14.99
CA ASN A 530 11.21 -7.90 -14.83
C ASN A 530 10.36 -7.09 -13.84
N ASP A 531 9.51 -7.77 -13.07
CA ASP A 531 8.54 -7.20 -12.15
C ASP A 531 7.49 -6.29 -12.81
N ASP A 532 7.24 -6.41 -14.12
CA ASP A 532 6.17 -5.67 -14.78
C ASP A 532 4.80 -6.22 -14.36
N LEU A 533 3.95 -5.35 -13.81
CA LEU A 533 2.56 -5.69 -13.52
C LEU A 533 1.72 -5.62 -14.79
N ILE A 534 1.10 -6.75 -15.13
CA ILE A 534 0.30 -6.92 -16.34
C ILE A 534 -1.13 -7.28 -15.93
N PHE A 535 -2.11 -6.50 -16.40
CA PHE A 535 -3.49 -6.58 -15.92
C PHE A 535 -4.43 -7.09 -17.01
N THR A 536 -5.32 -8.02 -16.65
CA THR A 536 -6.49 -8.35 -17.46
C THR A 536 -7.76 -7.98 -16.69
N CYS A 537 -8.58 -7.09 -17.27
CA CYS A 537 -9.90 -6.80 -16.74
C CYS A 537 -10.80 -8.02 -16.90
N THR A 538 -11.33 -8.56 -15.80
CA THR A 538 -12.13 -9.80 -15.79
C THR A 538 -13.63 -9.56 -15.93
N ARG A 539 -14.11 -8.35 -15.59
CA ARG A 539 -15.52 -7.96 -15.69
C ARG A 539 -16.00 -7.87 -17.14
N ASN A 540 -17.26 -8.25 -17.38
CA ASN A 540 -17.92 -8.20 -18.69
C ASN A 540 -18.70 -6.90 -18.96
N ASP A 541 -18.73 -5.98 -18.00
CA ASP A 541 -19.40 -4.68 -18.10
C ASP A 541 -18.57 -3.63 -18.87
N ARG A 542 -17.31 -3.94 -19.16
CA ARG A 542 -16.40 -3.04 -19.88
C ARG A 542 -16.61 -3.11 -21.38
N SER A 543 -16.80 -1.94 -21.98
CA SER A 543 -16.83 -1.83 -23.44
C SER A 543 -15.46 -1.94 -24.08
N SER A 544 -14.41 -1.53 -23.38
CA SER A 544 -13.03 -1.60 -23.85
C SER A 544 -12.24 -2.56 -22.96
N PRO A 545 -12.25 -3.87 -23.26
CA PRO A 545 -11.54 -4.84 -22.45
C PRO A 545 -10.03 -4.56 -22.54
N ARG A 546 -9.34 -4.72 -21.41
CA ARG A 546 -7.89 -4.59 -21.29
C ARG A 546 -7.38 -5.99 -21.02
N ILE A 547 -6.76 -6.61 -22.02
CA ILE A 547 -6.25 -7.97 -21.93
C ILE A 547 -4.72 -7.89 -21.91
N ARG A 548 -4.12 -8.44 -20.86
CA ARG A 548 -2.67 -8.36 -20.60
C ARG A 548 -2.11 -6.97 -20.80
N TYR A 549 -2.74 -5.99 -20.18
CA TYR A 549 -2.41 -4.57 -20.30
C TYR A 549 -1.31 -4.19 -19.31
N ASN A 550 -0.15 -3.77 -19.82
CA ASN A 550 0.96 -3.28 -19.02
C ASN A 550 0.77 -1.78 -18.72
N LEU A 551 0.65 -1.45 -17.43
CA LEU A 551 0.53 -0.05 -16.97
C LEU A 551 1.87 0.70 -16.95
N GLY A 552 2.98 -0.03 -16.97
CA GLY A 552 4.33 0.46 -16.70
C GLY A 552 4.68 0.50 -15.21
N ASP A 553 3.79 0.01 -14.33
CA ASP A 553 4.06 -0.07 -12.89
C ASP A 553 4.84 -1.36 -12.59
N LYS A 554 5.92 -1.24 -11.83
CA LYS A 554 6.68 -2.37 -11.28
C LYS A 554 6.05 -2.86 -9.99
N GLY A 555 6.00 -4.18 -9.80
CA GLY A 555 5.36 -4.78 -8.64
C GLY A 555 5.44 -6.29 -8.57
N ARG A 556 4.86 -6.85 -7.51
CA ARG A 556 4.69 -8.29 -7.28
C ARG A 556 3.33 -8.59 -6.70
N VAL A 557 2.91 -9.83 -6.84
CA VAL A 557 1.64 -10.34 -6.30
C VAL A 557 1.94 -11.47 -5.32
N TYR A 558 1.31 -11.47 -4.15
CA TYR A 558 1.51 -12.51 -3.14
C TYR A 558 0.18 -13.08 -2.67
N ALA A 559 0.19 -14.36 -2.32
CA ALA A 559 -0.83 -14.89 -1.43
C ALA A 559 -0.71 -14.20 -0.07
N SER A 560 -1.84 -13.89 0.55
CA SER A 560 -1.88 -13.28 1.88
C SER A 560 -1.23 -14.19 2.91
N SER A 561 -1.44 -15.51 2.82
CA SER A 561 -0.84 -16.48 3.73
C SER A 561 0.70 -16.52 3.67
N ASP A 562 1.31 -16.34 2.50
CA ASP A 562 2.78 -16.28 2.35
C ASP A 562 3.36 -15.04 3.06
N VAL A 563 2.68 -13.89 2.95
CA VAL A 563 3.07 -12.64 3.64
C VAL A 563 2.87 -12.78 5.14
N GLN A 564 1.73 -13.31 5.60
CA GLN A 564 1.45 -13.54 7.02
C GLN A 564 2.51 -14.46 7.65
N ALA A 565 2.80 -15.61 7.02
CA ALA A 565 3.80 -16.53 7.51
C ALA A 565 5.20 -15.89 7.55
N SER A 566 5.54 -15.05 6.57
CA SER A 566 6.80 -14.31 6.57
C SER A 566 6.87 -13.28 7.70
N LEU A 567 5.79 -12.53 7.97
CA LEU A 567 5.71 -11.58 9.08
C LEU A 567 5.86 -12.26 10.44
N GLN A 568 5.20 -13.40 10.65
CA GLN A 568 5.23 -14.08 11.95
C GLN A 568 6.63 -14.60 12.30
N LYS A 569 7.47 -14.94 11.31
CA LYS A 569 8.90 -15.21 11.55
C LYS A 569 9.60 -14.04 12.23
N TYR A 570 9.17 -12.82 12.00
CA TYR A 570 9.72 -11.62 12.65
C TYR A 570 8.98 -11.25 13.94
N GLY A 571 8.14 -12.14 14.47
CA GLY A 571 7.36 -11.89 15.68
C GLY A 571 6.16 -10.96 15.44
N ILE A 572 5.74 -10.80 14.18
CA ILE A 572 4.69 -9.86 13.78
C ILE A 572 3.44 -10.65 13.42
N PHE A 573 2.45 -10.66 14.32
CA PHE A 573 1.25 -11.49 14.23
C PHE A 573 0.00 -10.69 13.86
N VAL A 574 0.10 -9.90 12.78
CA VAL A 574 -1.05 -9.15 12.23
C VAL A 574 -1.88 -10.04 11.30
N LYS A 575 -3.21 -9.91 11.37
CA LYS A 575 -4.15 -10.69 10.55
C LYS A 575 -4.96 -9.76 9.64
N PRO A 576 -5.11 -10.10 8.34
CA PRO A 576 -5.93 -9.31 7.44
C PRO A 576 -7.42 -9.55 7.70
N ARG A 577 -8.27 -8.65 7.23
CA ARG A 577 -9.74 -8.82 7.29
C ARG A 577 -10.25 -9.87 6.30
N SER A 578 -9.47 -10.19 5.27
CA SER A 578 -9.75 -11.21 4.27
C SER A 578 -8.45 -11.79 3.72
N ASN A 579 -8.46 -13.03 3.23
CA ASN A 579 -7.31 -13.63 2.53
C ASN A 579 -7.32 -13.31 1.02
N LEU A 580 -7.79 -12.12 0.63
CA LEU A 580 -7.58 -11.67 -0.74
C LEU A 580 -6.06 -11.57 -1.01
N PRO A 581 -5.60 -11.74 -2.25
CA PRO A 581 -4.19 -11.54 -2.58
C PRO A 581 -3.71 -10.10 -2.37
N LEU A 582 -2.40 -9.98 -2.16
CA LEU A 582 -1.72 -8.71 -1.98
C LEU A 582 -0.97 -8.31 -3.25
N LEU A 583 -1.06 -7.04 -3.61
CA LEU A 583 -0.30 -6.38 -4.66
C LEU A 583 0.74 -5.46 -4.01
N PHE A 584 2.00 -5.72 -4.29
CA PHE A 584 3.13 -4.87 -3.91
C PHE A 584 3.49 -4.02 -5.13
N VAL A 585 3.47 -2.70 -5.00
CA VAL A 585 3.64 -1.75 -6.11
C VAL A 585 4.78 -0.79 -5.81
N TRP A 586 5.83 -0.82 -6.61
CA TRP A 586 6.91 0.18 -6.60
C TRP A 586 6.60 1.38 -7.51
N GLY A 587 5.65 1.22 -8.44
CA GLY A 587 5.23 2.27 -9.37
C GLY A 587 6.10 2.32 -10.62
N ARG A 588 6.10 3.45 -11.33
CA ARG A 588 6.85 3.67 -12.58
C ARG A 588 8.08 4.50 -12.27
N ASP A 589 9.26 4.06 -12.73
CA ASP A 589 10.54 4.78 -12.77
C ASP A 589 10.58 6.04 -11.87
N ALA A 590 10.41 5.83 -10.56
CA ALA A 590 10.63 6.82 -9.50
C ALA A 590 12.04 6.66 -8.91
N THR A 591 12.86 5.89 -9.62
CA THR A 591 14.17 5.43 -9.21
C THR A 591 15.19 6.04 -10.16
N VAL A 592 16.30 6.53 -9.61
CA VAL A 592 17.50 6.84 -10.41
C VAL A 592 18.58 5.81 -10.13
N VAL A 593 19.41 5.55 -11.13
CA VAL A 593 20.54 4.62 -11.00
C VAL A 593 21.81 5.44 -10.76
N TYR A 594 22.60 5.05 -9.78
CA TYR A 594 23.92 5.62 -9.50
C TYR A 594 24.96 4.51 -9.48
N ARG A 595 25.74 4.40 -10.56
CA ARG A 595 26.80 3.38 -10.71
C ARG A 595 26.28 1.95 -10.42
N GLY A 596 25.05 1.66 -10.83
CA GLY A 596 24.38 0.38 -10.59
C GLY A 596 23.58 0.25 -9.28
N ALA A 597 23.62 1.25 -8.39
CA ALA A 597 22.71 1.31 -7.24
C ALA A 597 21.39 2.00 -7.63
N ASN A 598 20.26 1.34 -7.35
CA ASN A 598 18.93 1.92 -7.53
C ASN A 598 18.55 2.75 -6.30
N LEU A 599 18.26 4.03 -6.49
CA LEU A 599 17.78 4.94 -5.45
C LEU A 599 16.32 5.30 -5.68
N ASP A 600 15.45 4.90 -4.76
CA ASP A 600 14.01 5.16 -4.87
C ASP A 600 13.60 6.50 -4.24
N PHE A 601 12.57 7.15 -4.80
CA PHE A 601 12.05 8.40 -4.27
C PHE A 601 11.61 8.32 -2.80
N THR A 602 11.04 7.19 -2.37
CA THR A 602 10.60 7.01 -0.98
C THR A 602 11.78 6.96 0.00
N GLU A 603 12.94 6.47 -0.44
CA GLU A 603 14.19 6.49 0.34
C GLU A 603 14.71 7.92 0.48
N LEU A 604 14.62 8.74 -0.59
CA LEU A 604 14.93 10.16 -0.53
C LEU A 604 14.01 10.91 0.44
N GLU A 605 12.71 10.61 0.43
CA GLU A 605 11.78 11.21 1.40
C GLU A 605 12.17 10.88 2.84
N ARG A 606 12.43 9.60 3.13
CA ARG A 606 12.84 9.16 4.47
C ARG A 606 14.18 9.79 4.88
N ALA A 607 15.16 9.85 3.99
CA ALA A 607 16.46 10.47 4.25
C ALA A 607 16.35 11.96 4.59
N VAL A 608 15.43 12.69 3.95
CA VAL A 608 15.16 14.10 4.25
C VAL A 608 14.38 14.25 5.55
N THR A 609 13.38 13.40 5.81
CA THR A 609 12.59 13.47 7.05
C THR A 609 13.40 13.10 8.30
N ASN A 610 14.39 12.21 8.19
CA ASN A 610 15.32 11.91 9.27
C ASN A 610 16.21 13.11 9.65
N GLN A 611 16.36 14.09 8.75
CA GLN A 611 17.11 15.31 9.00
C GLN A 611 16.19 16.40 9.54
N SER A 612 16.25 16.67 10.84
CA SER A 612 15.37 17.62 11.52
C SER A 612 15.37 19.03 10.92
N THR A 613 16.47 19.45 10.29
CA THR A 613 16.59 20.76 9.64
C THR A 613 15.98 20.73 8.23
N LEU A 614 16.36 19.77 7.38
CA LEU A 614 15.80 19.67 6.03
C LEU A 614 14.30 19.40 6.03
N ASP A 615 13.78 18.57 6.94
CA ASP A 615 12.34 18.33 7.10
C ASP A 615 11.54 19.62 7.41
N LYS A 616 12.20 20.58 8.07
CA LYS A 616 11.60 21.89 8.40
C LYS A 616 11.63 22.85 7.24
N ILE A 617 12.65 22.85 6.39
CA ILE A 617 12.80 23.87 5.34
C ILE A 617 12.40 23.37 3.94
N VAL A 618 12.43 22.06 3.66
CA VAL A 618 12.10 21.48 2.35
C VAL A 618 10.61 21.10 2.28
N THR A 619 9.97 21.41 1.15
CA THR A 619 8.58 21.04 0.87
C THR A 619 8.48 19.99 -0.24
N LYS A 620 9.11 20.21 -1.39
CA LYS A 620 9.11 19.25 -2.52
C LYS A 620 10.51 18.74 -2.82
N LYS A 621 10.55 17.57 -3.44
CA LYS A 621 11.77 16.79 -3.66
C LYS A 621 11.68 16.13 -5.03
N ALA A 622 12.77 16.02 -5.77
CA ALA A 622 12.79 15.24 -6.99
C ALA A 622 14.19 14.76 -7.30
N PHE A 623 14.30 13.74 -8.15
CA PHE A 623 15.53 13.46 -8.84
C PHE A 623 15.54 14.14 -10.22
N TYR A 624 16.72 14.49 -10.69
CA TYR A 624 16.95 14.88 -12.07
C TYR A 624 18.00 13.98 -12.69
N LYS A 625 17.60 13.19 -13.67
CA LYS A 625 18.48 12.28 -14.39
C LYS A 625 19.24 13.06 -15.45
N VAL A 626 20.57 13.17 -15.27
CA VAL A 626 21.44 13.85 -16.24
C VAL A 626 21.84 12.86 -17.34
N ASN A 627 22.28 11.67 -16.95
CA ASN A 627 22.55 10.51 -17.81
C ASN A 627 22.49 9.22 -16.97
N GLU A 628 22.94 8.09 -17.51
CA GLU A 628 22.85 6.78 -16.83
C GLU A 628 23.65 6.71 -15.50
N ASP A 629 24.72 7.50 -15.36
CA ASP A 629 25.63 7.44 -14.20
C ASP A 629 25.64 8.72 -13.35
N LYS A 630 24.93 9.77 -13.78
CA LYS A 630 24.87 11.07 -13.09
C LYS A 630 23.43 11.53 -12.90
N PHE A 631 23.13 11.96 -11.68
CA PHE A 631 21.86 12.56 -11.32
C PHE A 631 22.05 13.72 -10.33
N GLU A 632 21.04 14.56 -10.21
CA GLU A 632 20.92 15.56 -9.15
C GLU A 632 19.74 15.24 -8.23
N ILE A 633 19.85 15.65 -6.96
CA ILE A 633 18.75 15.70 -6.01
C ILE A 633 18.26 17.14 -5.93
N TRP A 634 16.98 17.37 -6.17
CA TRP A 634 16.37 18.69 -6.13
C TRP A 634 15.47 18.84 -4.91
N PHE A 635 15.62 19.97 -4.22
CA PHE A 635 14.80 20.38 -3.09
C PHE A 635 14.15 21.73 -3.39
N GLU A 636 12.84 21.80 -3.28
CA GLU A 636 12.12 23.07 -3.21
C GLU A 636 11.91 23.44 -1.75
N LEU A 637 12.22 24.69 -1.39
CA LEU A 637 12.06 25.22 -0.06
C LEU A 637 10.61 25.62 0.24
N LYS A 638 10.25 25.65 1.53
CA LYS A 638 8.99 26.21 2.02
C LYS A 638 8.93 27.71 1.78
N ASP A 639 7.72 28.25 1.84
CA ASP A 639 7.49 29.67 1.62
C ASP A 639 8.24 30.52 2.64
N GLY A 640 8.94 31.55 2.17
CA GLY A 640 9.75 32.46 2.99
C GLY A 640 11.13 31.95 3.42
N GLU A 641 11.50 30.69 3.16
CA GLU A 641 12.82 30.16 3.50
C GLU A 641 13.91 30.67 2.54
N PRO A 642 15.05 31.20 3.04
CA PRO A 642 16.14 31.66 2.20
C PRO A 642 16.91 30.49 1.56
N LEU A 643 17.59 30.76 0.45
CA LEU A 643 18.53 29.78 -0.12
C LEU A 643 19.67 29.51 0.88
N PRO A 644 20.08 28.24 1.08
CA PRO A 644 21.14 27.93 2.03
C PRO A 644 22.48 28.56 1.63
N THR A 645 23.27 28.93 2.64
CA THR A 645 24.67 29.34 2.49
C THR A 645 25.54 28.17 2.04
N GLN A 646 26.76 28.44 1.56
CA GLN A 646 27.65 27.37 1.06
C GLN A 646 28.00 26.32 2.14
N ASP A 647 28.15 26.75 3.39
CA ASP A 647 28.44 25.84 4.51
C ASP A 647 27.24 24.96 4.85
N GLU A 648 26.02 25.54 4.83
CA GLU A 648 24.78 24.79 5.02
C GLU A 648 24.55 23.79 3.88
N LEU A 649 24.79 24.18 2.63
CA LEU A 649 24.70 23.28 1.48
C LEU A 649 25.61 22.07 1.66
N ASN A 650 26.86 22.29 2.06
CA ASN A 650 27.81 21.21 2.29
C ASN A 650 27.32 20.27 3.40
N ALA A 651 26.85 20.81 4.52
CA ALA A 651 26.33 20.04 5.64
C ALA A 651 25.08 19.22 5.26
N TYR A 652 24.11 19.86 4.58
CA TYR A 652 22.88 19.21 4.11
C TYR A 652 23.17 18.10 3.10
N ALA A 653 24.12 18.32 2.18
CA ALA A 653 24.50 17.29 1.23
C ALA A 653 25.22 16.11 1.89
N GLN A 654 26.14 16.36 2.84
CA GLN A 654 26.82 15.30 3.57
C GLN A 654 25.82 14.43 4.35
N GLU A 655 24.92 15.04 5.11
CA GLU A 655 23.95 14.30 5.90
C GLU A 655 22.93 13.57 5.00
N THR A 656 22.51 14.18 3.88
CA THR A 656 21.61 13.50 2.91
C THR A 656 22.25 12.24 2.33
N PHE A 657 23.52 12.28 1.93
CA PHE A 657 24.20 11.09 1.42
C PHE A 657 24.44 10.05 2.52
N LYS A 658 24.73 10.47 3.75
CA LYS A 658 24.85 9.57 4.90
C LYS A 658 23.52 8.84 5.17
N GLN A 659 22.41 9.57 5.25
CA GLN A 659 21.07 8.99 5.47
C GLN A 659 20.67 8.05 4.33
N LEU A 660 20.89 8.44 3.08
CA LEU A 660 20.65 7.56 1.93
C LEU A 660 21.52 6.31 1.96
N ALA A 661 22.78 6.42 2.36
CA ALA A 661 23.66 5.26 2.52
C ALA A 661 23.22 4.36 3.67
N GLU A 662 22.69 4.90 4.76
CA GLU A 662 22.12 4.13 5.87
C GLU A 662 20.90 3.32 5.42
N LEU A 663 20.03 3.91 4.60
CA LEU A 663 18.82 3.27 4.08
C LEU A 663 19.11 2.28 2.93
N ASN A 664 20.05 2.61 2.05
CA ASN A 664 20.31 1.87 0.81
C ASN A 664 21.74 1.32 0.78
N GLN A 665 21.85 0.00 0.94
CA GLN A 665 23.15 -0.69 1.01
C GLN A 665 23.92 -0.62 -0.32
N ASP A 666 23.23 -0.76 -1.46
CA ASP A 666 23.89 -0.71 -2.76
C ASP A 666 24.47 0.68 -2.99
N PHE A 667 23.74 1.73 -2.62
CA PHE A 667 24.23 3.10 -2.67
C PHE A 667 25.42 3.31 -1.74
N ARG A 668 25.38 2.80 -0.49
CA ARG A 668 26.52 2.83 0.43
C ARG A 668 27.75 2.15 -0.16
N TRP A 669 27.56 0.98 -0.77
CA TRP A 669 28.62 0.26 -1.46
C TRP A 669 29.18 1.10 -2.59
N GLN A 670 28.34 1.64 -3.48
CA GLN A 670 28.80 2.47 -4.60
C GLN A 670 29.54 3.73 -4.13
N LEU A 671 29.08 4.38 -3.06
CA LEU A 671 29.78 5.51 -2.42
C LEU A 671 31.15 5.13 -1.85
N SER A 672 31.38 3.87 -1.46
CA SER A 672 32.69 3.37 -1.02
C SER A 672 33.65 3.12 -2.19
N GLN A 673 33.10 2.88 -3.40
CA GLN A 673 33.86 2.67 -4.63
C GLN A 673 34.15 3.97 -5.40
N VAL A 674 33.73 5.13 -4.89
CA VAL A 674 34.06 6.44 -5.46
C VAL A 674 35.49 6.81 -5.05
N SER A 675 36.32 7.21 -6.01
CA SER A 675 37.72 7.58 -5.72
C SER A 675 37.74 8.89 -4.92
N PRO A 676 38.68 9.05 -3.96
CA PRO A 676 38.89 10.34 -3.31
C PRO A 676 39.09 11.47 -4.33
N GLY A 677 38.32 12.55 -4.21
CA GLY A 677 38.37 13.70 -5.11
C GLY A 677 37.39 13.67 -6.29
N ASP A 678 36.74 12.52 -6.55
CA ASP A 678 35.66 12.41 -7.54
C ASP A 678 34.37 13.05 -7.02
N ASP A 679 33.56 13.56 -7.95
CA ASP A 679 32.30 14.22 -7.66
C ASP A 679 31.21 13.22 -7.23
N LEU A 680 30.53 13.54 -6.13
CA LEU A 680 29.28 12.92 -5.72
C LEU A 680 28.10 13.54 -6.51
N PRO A 681 26.89 12.94 -6.44
CA PRO A 681 25.70 13.57 -7.02
C PRO A 681 25.52 15.02 -6.54
N THR A 682 24.98 15.89 -7.40
CA THR A 682 24.72 17.30 -7.04
C THR A 682 23.43 17.41 -6.23
N ILE A 683 23.41 18.25 -5.20
CA ILE A 683 22.16 18.68 -4.56
C ILE A 683 21.86 20.11 -4.95
N ARG A 684 20.62 20.39 -5.37
CA ARG A 684 20.15 21.71 -5.79
C ARG A 684 18.93 22.13 -4.99
N PHE A 685 18.97 23.34 -4.46
CA PHE A 685 17.87 23.98 -3.74
C PHE A 685 17.24 25.05 -4.60
N TYR A 686 15.92 25.14 -4.56
CA TYR A 686 15.12 26.16 -5.24
C TYR A 686 14.29 26.93 -4.22
N GLN A 687 14.13 28.23 -4.45
CA GLN A 687 13.11 29.01 -3.76
C GLN A 687 11.72 28.49 -4.09
N ARG A 688 10.76 28.72 -3.19
CA ARG A 688 9.37 28.30 -3.36
C ARG A 688 8.81 28.85 -4.68
N GLY A 689 8.26 27.97 -5.52
CA GLY A 689 7.54 28.39 -6.73
C GLY A 689 8.42 28.60 -7.96
N THR A 690 9.75 28.46 -7.86
CA THR A 690 10.68 28.72 -8.97
C THR A 690 11.27 27.46 -9.60
N SER A 691 11.07 26.30 -8.97
CA SER A 691 11.57 25.01 -9.46
C SER A 691 10.68 24.42 -10.55
N PRO A 692 11.18 23.50 -11.40
CA PRO A 692 10.31 22.66 -12.25
C PRO A 692 9.35 21.75 -11.46
N ILE A 693 9.63 21.54 -10.17
CA ILE A 693 8.77 20.81 -9.24
C ILE A 693 7.61 21.70 -8.76
N ALA A 694 7.77 23.03 -8.86
CA ALA A 694 6.73 24.00 -8.59
C ALA A 694 5.60 23.76 -9.60
N GLU A 695 4.42 23.44 -9.08
CA GLU A 695 3.24 23.43 -9.92
C GLU A 695 2.64 24.81 -9.85
N ALA A 696 2.24 25.37 -11.00
CA ALA A 696 1.31 26.49 -11.02
C ALA A 696 0.00 26.05 -10.31
N GLY A 697 -0.11 26.31 -9.01
CA GLY A 697 -1.33 26.15 -8.22
C GLY A 697 -1.57 24.81 -7.50
N GLY A 698 -0.59 23.91 -7.37
CA GLY A 698 -0.75 22.67 -6.58
C GLY A 698 -1.85 21.72 -7.05
N GLN A 699 -2.18 21.77 -8.35
CA GLN A 699 -3.31 21.07 -8.94
C GLN A 699 -2.98 19.70 -9.54
N ARG A 700 -1.75 19.19 -9.45
CA ARG A 700 -1.34 17.96 -10.13
C ARG A 700 -0.50 17.04 -9.24
N LYS A 701 -0.29 15.85 -9.79
CA LYS A 701 0.64 14.83 -9.28
C LYS A 701 2.07 15.35 -9.51
N GLN A 702 2.87 15.34 -8.45
CA GLN A 702 4.29 15.72 -8.54
C GLN A 702 5.06 14.75 -9.45
N VAL A 703 5.89 15.31 -10.33
CA VAL A 703 6.88 14.54 -11.10
C VAL A 703 8.07 14.24 -10.19
N LEU A 704 8.42 12.96 -10.05
CA LEU A 704 9.45 12.49 -9.10
C LEU A 704 10.85 12.42 -9.72
N VAL A 705 10.92 12.17 -11.03
CA VAL A 705 12.16 12.10 -11.81
C VAL A 705 12.02 12.96 -13.05
N PHE A 706 12.94 13.90 -13.22
CA PHE A 706 13.00 14.80 -14.37
C PHE A 706 14.09 14.38 -15.37
N GLU A 707 13.82 14.53 -16.65
CA GLU A 707 14.75 14.26 -17.76
C GLU A 707 14.48 15.20 -18.93
N LYS A 708 15.57 15.76 -19.50
CA LYS A 708 15.50 16.66 -20.66
C LYS A 708 14.99 15.94 -21.90
N GLY A 709 14.05 16.57 -22.60
CA GLY A 709 13.41 16.02 -23.79
C GLY A 709 12.33 14.97 -23.50
N VAL A 710 12.06 14.67 -22.21
CA VAL A 710 10.98 13.77 -21.78
C VAL A 710 9.88 14.57 -21.09
N ASN A 711 10.20 15.18 -19.93
CA ASN A 711 9.29 15.98 -19.13
C ASN A 711 9.87 17.36 -18.76
N LEU A 712 11.08 17.65 -19.23
CA LEU A 712 11.66 18.99 -19.32
C LEU A 712 11.94 19.34 -20.79
N ASP A 713 11.92 20.63 -21.11
CA ASP A 713 12.39 21.10 -22.40
C ASP A 713 13.84 20.71 -22.63
N LYS A 714 14.19 20.35 -23.87
CA LYS A 714 15.57 19.94 -24.24
C LYS A 714 16.59 21.02 -23.87
N ASP A 715 16.20 22.28 -24.04
CA ASP A 715 17.03 23.45 -23.81
C ASP A 715 16.78 24.09 -22.44
N TYR A 716 16.17 23.36 -21.49
CA TYR A 716 15.88 23.87 -20.16
C TYR A 716 17.17 24.38 -19.46
N ALA A 717 17.11 25.61 -18.97
CA ALA A 717 18.17 26.29 -18.24
C ALA A 717 17.78 26.48 -16.77
N PHE A 718 18.73 26.27 -15.86
CA PHE A 718 18.49 26.40 -14.43
C PHE A 718 18.38 27.87 -14.01
N PRO A 719 17.40 28.24 -13.16
CA PRO A 719 17.25 29.60 -12.69
C PRO A 719 18.39 29.97 -11.74
N GLN A 720 19.29 30.86 -12.15
CA GLN A 720 20.51 31.20 -11.39
C GLN A 720 20.23 32.02 -10.13
N GLU A 721 19.24 32.92 -10.16
CA GLU A 721 18.95 33.82 -9.03
C GLU A 721 18.11 33.18 -7.92
N THR A 722 17.36 32.12 -8.26
CA THR A 722 16.38 31.49 -7.35
C THR A 722 16.70 30.02 -7.09
N SER A 723 17.91 29.58 -7.44
CA SER A 723 18.44 28.27 -7.07
C SER A 723 19.91 28.33 -6.70
N THR A 724 20.36 27.42 -5.85
CA THR A 724 21.77 27.20 -5.53
C THR A 724 22.05 25.70 -5.49
N SER A 725 23.30 25.29 -5.70
CA SER A 725 23.66 23.87 -5.73
C SER A 725 25.05 23.59 -5.20
N VAL A 726 25.25 22.36 -4.73
CA VAL A 726 26.54 21.85 -4.28
C VAL A 726 26.82 20.49 -4.89
N THR A 727 28.06 20.32 -5.36
CA THR A 727 28.61 19.03 -5.76
C THR A 727 29.76 18.73 -4.80
N LEU A 728 29.52 17.82 -3.86
CA LEU A 728 30.55 17.41 -2.92
C LEU A 728 31.57 16.52 -3.62
N LYS A 729 32.83 16.61 -3.20
CA LYS A 729 33.86 15.65 -3.57
C LYS A 729 33.94 14.55 -2.52
N LYS A 730 34.17 13.32 -2.96
CA LYS A 730 34.41 12.20 -2.06
C LYS A 730 35.68 12.49 -1.23
N SER A 731 35.54 12.56 0.08
CA SER A 731 36.68 12.66 0.99
C SER A 731 37.52 11.38 0.94
N ALA A 732 38.84 11.50 1.18
CA ALA A 732 39.72 10.34 1.38
C ALA A 732 39.15 9.46 2.51
N PRO A 733 39.31 8.11 2.44
CA PRO A 733 38.75 7.22 3.44
C PRO A 733 39.21 7.65 4.84
N TYR A 734 38.25 8.06 5.67
CA TYR A 734 38.44 8.23 7.09
C TYR A 734 38.66 6.83 7.66
N GLU A 735 39.79 6.56 8.32
CA GLU A 735 40.00 5.30 9.01
C GLU A 735 38.84 5.04 9.99
N ASP A 736 38.17 3.91 9.82
CA ASP A 736 37.07 3.46 10.67
C ASP A 736 37.50 3.37 12.14
N LYS A 737 37.20 4.41 12.92
CA LYS A 737 37.04 4.32 14.38
C LYS A 737 35.71 4.95 14.78
N VAL A 738 34.62 4.30 14.40
CA VAL A 738 33.34 4.49 15.09
C VAL A 738 33.25 3.45 16.20
N VAL A 739 33.51 3.90 17.42
CA VAL A 739 33.05 3.23 18.64
C VAL A 739 31.53 3.34 18.66
N LEU A 740 30.84 2.20 18.58
CA LEU A 740 29.39 2.12 18.79
C LEU A 740 29.06 2.58 20.22
N PRO A 741 28.13 3.54 20.44
CA PRO A 741 27.61 3.78 21.77
C PRO A 741 26.76 2.57 22.20
N ASN A 742 27.01 2.11 23.42
CA ASN A 742 26.32 0.99 24.05
C ASN A 742 24.80 1.15 23.99
N LYS A 743 24.12 0.04 23.66
CA LYS A 743 22.69 -0.19 23.84
C LYS A 743 22.26 0.26 25.24
N VAL A 744 21.34 1.22 25.31
CA VAL A 744 20.48 1.38 26.50
C VAL A 744 19.29 0.45 26.29
N LEU A 745 19.23 -0.60 27.12
CA LEU A 745 18.05 -1.41 27.36
C LEU A 745 17.01 -0.53 28.09
N ILE A 746 15.86 -0.27 27.46
CA ILE A 746 14.54 -0.22 28.11
C ILE A 746 13.54 -0.84 27.13
#